data_AF-A0ABD2DKA6-F1
#
_entry.id   AF-A0ABD2DKA6-F1
#
_cell.length_a   1.000
_cell.length_b   1.000
_cell.length_c   1.000
_cell.angle_alpha   90.00
_cell.angle_beta   90.00
_cell.angle_gamma   90.00
#
_symmetry.space_group_name_H-M   'P 1'
#
loop_
_entity.id
_entity.type
_entity.pdbx_description
1 polymer ?
#
loop_
_entity_poly.entity_id
_entity_poly.type
_entity_poly.pdbx_seq_one_letter_code
_entity_poly.pdbx_strand_id
1 'polypeptide(L)'
;MSVPDYMQCAEDHQTLLVVVQPVGIVSEENFFRIYKRICSVSQVSVRDSQRVLYIRYRHHYPPGNNEWGDFQTHRKVVGLIAVTDCCSAQDWPQTCEKFHVQKEIYGSTLYDSRLFVFGLQGEIAEQPRTDVAFYPNYEDCETVEKRIEDFIESLFIVLESKRLDRATDKSGDKISLLCVPFEKKDFVGLDTDSRHYKKRCQGRMRKHVGDLCLQAGMLQDSLVHYHMSVELLRSVNDFLWLGAALEGLCSASVICHYPGGTGGKSGARRSQGSSLPAEAANRHRPGAQEVLIDPGALTTNGINPDTSAEIGRAKNCLSPEDIIDKYKEAISYYSKYKNAGVIELEACVKAVRVLAIQKRSMEASEFLQNAVYINLRQLSEEEKIQRYSILSELYELIGFHRKSAFFKRVAAMQCVAPSITEPGWRACYKLLLETLPGYSLSLDPKDFNRGTHRGWAAVQMRLLHELVYASRRMGNPALSVRHLSFLLQTMLDFLSDQEKKDVTQSLENYTSKCPGTMELIALPGGLTLPPVPFTKLPIVRRVKLLNLPASLRPHKMKSLLGQNVSTKSPFIYSPIIAHNRGEERNKKIDFQWVQGDVCEVQLMVYNPMPFELRVENMGLLTSGVEFESLPAALSLPAESGLYPVTLVGVPQTTGTITVNGYHTTVFGVFSDCLLDNLPGIKTSGSTVEVIPALPRLQISTSLPRSAHSLQPSSGDEISTNVSVQLYNGETQQLIIKLENIGMEPLEKLEVTSKILTTKEKLYGDFLSWKLEETLAQFPLEPGKVATFTINIKVKLDFSCQENLLQDLSDDGISVSGFPLSSPLRQVVRPRMESKPVNPPESSRAGDSSHVKTLEAILNFKYSGGPGHIEGYYRNLSLGLHVEVEPSVFFTRVSTLPATRMAIQVDKFNFESFPESPGEKGQFANPKQLEEERPDARGLEINSKLDIHWGIPSLKRSGEASVEGLLNQLVLEHLQLAPLQWDVLVDGQLCDREAAAACQVGDPVSLEVRLTNRSPRSVGPFALTVVPFQDHQNGVHNYDLHDTISFVGSSTFYLDAVQPSGQSACLGALLFLYTGDFFLHIRFHEDSTSKELPPSWFCLPSVHVRALEAQA
;
A
#
# COMPACT_ATOMS: atom_id res chain seq x y z
N MET A 1 -49.35 -30.72 34.33
CA MET A 1 -48.20 -30.91 33.42
C MET A 1 -47.13 -29.94 33.86
N SER A 2 -45.89 -30.40 34.03
CA SER A 2 -44.79 -29.57 34.55
C SER A 2 -43.98 -28.91 33.43
N VAL A 3 -43.67 -29.64 32.35
CA VAL A 3 -42.74 -29.18 31.31
C VAL A 3 -43.28 -29.43 29.90
N PRO A 4 -43.27 -28.41 29.00
CA PRO A 4 -43.60 -28.59 27.59
C PRO A 4 -42.55 -29.43 26.84
N ASP A 5 -43.03 -30.35 26.00
CA ASP A 5 -42.19 -31.03 25.01
C ASP A 5 -42.23 -30.26 23.69
N TYR A 6 -41.31 -29.31 23.54
CA TYR A 6 -41.19 -28.45 22.36
C TYR A 6 -40.85 -29.21 21.06
N MET A 7 -40.42 -30.47 21.17
CA MET A 7 -40.16 -31.33 20.03
C MET A 7 -41.42 -32.03 19.52
N GLN A 8 -42.57 -31.83 20.17
CA GLN A 8 -43.81 -32.45 19.72
C GLN A 8 -44.20 -32.00 18.31
N CYS A 9 -44.61 -32.97 17.52
CA CYS A 9 -45.15 -32.80 16.18
C CYS A 9 -46.54 -33.44 16.06
N ALA A 10 -47.23 -33.20 14.96
CA ALA A 10 -48.54 -33.81 14.71
C ALA A 10 -48.45 -35.34 14.67
N GLU A 11 -47.35 -35.88 14.13
CA GLU A 11 -47.12 -37.31 13.96
C GLU A 11 -46.91 -38.02 15.29
N ASP A 12 -46.57 -37.31 16.36
CA ASP A 12 -46.46 -37.95 17.68
C ASP A 12 -47.81 -38.53 18.13
N HIS A 13 -48.94 -38.00 17.64
CA HIS A 13 -50.28 -38.51 17.95
C HIS A 13 -50.53 -39.95 17.45
N GLN A 14 -49.79 -40.42 16.43
CA GLN A 14 -49.86 -41.82 15.96
C GLN A 14 -48.80 -42.72 16.61
N THR A 15 -47.97 -42.19 17.53
CA THR A 15 -46.87 -42.95 18.13
C THR A 15 -47.24 -43.59 19.47
N LEU A 16 -46.65 -44.74 19.75
CA LEU A 16 -46.58 -45.32 21.10
C LEU A 16 -45.29 -44.84 21.80
N LEU A 17 -45.44 -44.34 23.02
CA LEU A 17 -44.32 -43.85 23.82
C LEU A 17 -43.67 -45.00 24.60
N VAL A 18 -42.38 -45.22 24.34
CA VAL A 18 -41.55 -46.20 25.02
C VAL A 18 -40.42 -45.49 25.75
N VAL A 19 -40.27 -45.77 27.04
CA VAL A 19 -39.18 -45.25 27.85
C VAL A 19 -38.03 -46.27 27.88
N VAL A 20 -36.81 -45.80 27.64
CA VAL A 20 -35.59 -46.63 27.68
C VAL A 20 -34.70 -46.14 28.82
N GLN A 21 -34.48 -46.95 29.86
CA GLN A 21 -33.77 -46.50 31.06
C GLN A 21 -32.61 -47.43 31.43
N PRO A 22 -31.48 -46.88 31.89
CA PRO A 22 -30.48 -47.70 32.54
C PRO A 22 -30.97 -48.16 33.92
N VAL A 23 -30.66 -49.40 34.27
CA VAL A 23 -30.84 -49.99 35.61
C VAL A 23 -29.47 -50.32 36.16
N GLY A 24 -29.12 -49.75 37.32
CA GLY A 24 -27.79 -49.94 37.91
C GLY A 24 -26.72 -49.04 37.29
N ILE A 25 -25.46 -49.49 37.33
CA ILE A 25 -24.31 -48.73 36.84
C ILE A 25 -24.04 -49.17 35.40
N VAL A 26 -24.47 -48.35 34.43
CA VAL A 26 -24.19 -48.53 33.00
C VAL A 26 -23.41 -47.31 32.53
N SER A 27 -22.32 -47.50 31.79
CA SER A 27 -21.58 -46.37 31.23
C SER A 27 -22.45 -45.60 30.21
N GLU A 28 -22.36 -44.28 30.20
CA GLU A 28 -23.16 -43.47 29.26
C GLU A 28 -22.88 -43.84 27.79
N GLU A 29 -21.62 -44.13 27.45
CA GLU A 29 -21.23 -44.55 26.11
C GLU A 29 -21.95 -45.84 25.67
N ASN A 30 -21.95 -46.87 26.52
CA ASN A 30 -22.60 -48.13 26.23
C ASN A 30 -24.13 -47.98 26.20
N PHE A 31 -24.71 -47.24 27.15
CA PHE A 31 -26.13 -46.96 27.17
C PHE A 31 -26.58 -46.25 25.89
N PHE A 32 -25.90 -45.18 25.47
CA PHE A 32 -26.29 -44.47 24.25
C PHE A 32 -26.00 -45.25 22.97
N ARG A 33 -25.01 -46.15 22.99
CA ARG A 33 -24.78 -47.10 21.90
C ARG A 33 -25.95 -48.05 21.72
N ILE A 34 -26.41 -48.72 22.78
CA ILE A 34 -27.56 -49.62 22.69
C ILE A 34 -28.87 -48.85 22.47
N TYR A 35 -29.02 -47.67 23.07
CA TYR A 35 -30.19 -46.80 22.85
C TYR A 35 -30.34 -46.44 21.37
N LYS A 36 -29.25 -46.11 20.67
CA LYS A 36 -29.28 -45.86 19.20
C LYS A 36 -29.74 -47.09 18.43
N ARG A 37 -29.29 -48.28 18.85
CA ARG A 37 -29.67 -49.56 18.24
C ARG A 37 -31.16 -49.85 18.45
N ILE A 38 -31.67 -49.70 19.68
CA ILE A 38 -33.10 -49.79 20.00
C ILE A 38 -33.91 -48.81 19.16
N CYS A 39 -33.48 -47.54 19.10
CA CYS A 39 -34.18 -46.50 18.34
C CYS A 39 -34.15 -46.70 16.83
N SER A 40 -33.31 -47.60 16.30
CA SER A 40 -33.29 -47.92 14.86
C SER A 40 -34.59 -48.58 14.41
N VAL A 41 -35.23 -49.35 15.30
CA VAL A 41 -36.54 -49.97 15.08
C VAL A 41 -37.64 -49.01 15.56
N SER A 42 -37.89 -47.96 14.78
CA SER A 42 -38.90 -46.93 15.12
C SER A 42 -40.26 -47.13 14.47
N GLN A 43 -40.37 -48.13 13.59
CA GLN A 43 -41.61 -48.51 12.94
C GLN A 43 -41.64 -50.01 12.66
N VAL A 44 -42.81 -50.63 12.82
CA VAL A 44 -43.00 -52.06 12.55
C VAL A 44 -44.31 -52.24 11.78
N SER A 45 -44.25 -53.02 10.69
CA SER A 45 -45.45 -53.45 9.98
C SER A 45 -46.07 -54.62 10.73
N VAL A 46 -47.34 -54.50 11.10
CA VAL A 46 -48.04 -55.56 11.81
C VAL A 46 -48.37 -56.68 10.83
N ARG A 47 -47.95 -57.92 11.16
CA ARG A 47 -48.24 -59.11 10.34
C ARG A 47 -49.74 -59.25 10.11
N ASP A 48 -50.15 -59.64 8.90
CA ASP A 48 -51.54 -59.81 8.46
C ASP A 48 -52.39 -58.53 8.34
N SER A 49 -51.80 -57.34 8.50
CA SER A 49 -52.47 -56.06 8.25
C SER A 49 -51.58 -55.11 7.44
N GLN A 50 -52.16 -54.23 6.62
CA GLN A 50 -51.40 -53.14 5.97
C GLN A 50 -51.12 -51.96 6.91
N ARG A 51 -51.06 -52.20 8.23
CA ARG A 51 -50.88 -51.16 9.26
C ARG A 51 -49.42 -51.08 9.68
N VAL A 52 -48.96 -49.86 9.89
CA VAL A 52 -47.63 -49.55 10.42
C VAL A 52 -47.79 -48.91 11.79
N LEU A 53 -47.05 -49.43 12.77
CA LEU A 53 -46.94 -48.83 14.10
C LEU A 53 -45.71 -47.95 14.17
N TYR A 54 -45.85 -46.82 14.85
CA TYR A 54 -44.76 -45.89 15.06
C TYR A 54 -44.40 -45.82 16.54
N ILE A 55 -43.12 -45.90 16.84
CA ILE A 55 -42.60 -45.85 18.20
C ILE A 55 -41.82 -44.55 18.42
N ARG A 56 -42.05 -43.95 19.59
CA ARG A 56 -41.30 -42.81 20.08
C ARG A 56 -40.55 -43.23 21.33
N TYR A 57 -39.24 -43.35 21.20
CA TYR A 57 -38.35 -43.67 22.32
C TYR A 57 -37.91 -42.41 23.07
N ARG A 58 -37.92 -42.47 24.39
CA ARG A 58 -37.37 -41.43 25.27
C ARG A 58 -36.53 -42.07 26.37
N HIS A 59 -35.29 -41.60 26.56
CA HIS A 59 -34.46 -42.01 27.71
C HIS A 59 -34.71 -41.18 28.97
N HIS A 60 -35.34 -40.02 28.82
CA HIS A 60 -35.80 -39.17 29.90
C HIS A 60 -37.23 -38.71 29.62
N TYR A 61 -38.17 -39.04 30.51
CA TYR A 61 -39.57 -38.63 30.40
C TYR A 61 -40.15 -38.34 31.80
N PRO A 62 -40.69 -37.12 32.04
CA PRO A 62 -41.27 -36.78 33.34
C PRO A 62 -42.52 -37.62 33.65
N PRO A 63 -42.58 -38.36 34.78
CA PRO A 63 -43.76 -39.15 35.14
C PRO A 63 -45.06 -38.34 35.22
N GLY A 64 -44.98 -37.07 35.61
CA GLY A 64 -46.15 -36.17 35.66
C GLY A 64 -46.80 -35.88 34.30
N ASN A 65 -46.12 -36.14 33.18
CA ASN A 65 -46.73 -36.05 31.84
C ASN A 65 -47.58 -37.29 31.52
N ASN A 66 -47.29 -38.44 32.15
CA ASN A 66 -48.06 -39.67 31.99
C ASN A 66 -49.49 -39.54 32.54
N GLU A 67 -49.70 -38.70 33.58
CA GLU A 67 -51.03 -38.44 34.15
C GLU A 67 -52.01 -37.78 33.17
N TRP A 68 -51.51 -37.21 32.07
CA TRP A 68 -52.30 -36.63 30.99
C TRP A 68 -52.59 -37.63 29.86
N GLY A 69 -52.14 -38.89 30.01
CA GLY A 69 -52.25 -39.92 28.98
C GLY A 69 -53.69 -40.28 28.60
N ASP A 70 -54.68 -40.13 29.49
CA ASP A 70 -56.08 -40.37 29.12
C ASP A 70 -56.67 -39.22 28.28
N PHE A 71 -56.11 -38.03 28.43
CA PHE A 71 -56.45 -36.84 27.65
C PHE A 71 -55.72 -36.79 26.30
N GLN A 72 -54.47 -37.24 26.25
CA GLN A 72 -53.66 -37.36 25.04
C GLN A 72 -52.83 -38.66 25.10
N THR A 73 -53.29 -39.72 24.44
CA THR A 73 -52.72 -41.08 24.59
C THR A 73 -51.27 -41.22 24.14
N HIS A 74 -50.80 -40.37 23.23
CA HIS A 74 -49.38 -40.35 22.81
C HIS A 74 -48.42 -39.90 23.92
N ARG A 75 -48.92 -39.37 25.04
CA ARG A 75 -48.13 -39.07 26.26
C ARG A 75 -48.05 -40.25 27.22
N LYS A 76 -48.84 -41.29 26.99
CA LYS A 76 -48.95 -42.43 27.88
C LYS A 76 -47.76 -43.34 27.66
N VAL A 77 -46.96 -43.55 28.70
CA VAL A 77 -45.86 -44.53 28.65
C VAL A 77 -46.49 -45.91 28.62
N VAL A 78 -46.43 -46.57 27.46
CA VAL A 78 -47.00 -47.90 27.24
C VAL A 78 -45.94 -48.99 27.17
N GLY A 79 -44.66 -48.62 26.98
CA GLY A 79 -43.56 -49.58 26.98
C GLY A 79 -42.37 -49.11 27.82
N LEU A 80 -41.68 -50.07 28.44
CA LEU A 80 -40.45 -49.85 29.20
C LEU A 80 -39.38 -50.82 28.71
N ILE A 81 -38.21 -50.29 28.33
CA ILE A 81 -37.02 -51.08 28.05
C ILE A 81 -35.94 -50.67 29.05
N ALA A 82 -35.56 -51.61 29.91
CA ALA A 82 -34.46 -51.42 30.84
C ALA A 82 -33.18 -52.00 30.26
N VAL A 83 -32.05 -51.32 30.47
CA VAL A 83 -30.71 -51.75 30.05
C VAL A 83 -29.83 -51.84 31.29
N THR A 84 -29.10 -52.94 31.48
CA THR A 84 -28.25 -53.13 32.66
C THR A 84 -26.99 -53.92 32.36
N ASP A 85 -25.92 -53.61 33.10
CA ASP A 85 -24.70 -54.39 33.14
C ASP A 85 -24.74 -55.30 34.38
N CYS A 86 -24.58 -56.61 34.17
CA CYS A 86 -24.58 -57.61 35.24
C CYS A 86 -23.52 -58.67 34.94
N CYS A 87 -22.34 -58.58 35.57
CA CYS A 87 -21.22 -59.47 35.27
C CYS A 87 -21.15 -60.70 36.20
N SER A 88 -21.97 -60.75 37.27
CA SER A 88 -21.95 -61.81 38.26
C SER A 88 -23.35 -62.36 38.53
N ALA A 89 -23.46 -63.68 38.65
CA ALA A 89 -24.68 -64.38 39.06
C ALA A 89 -25.20 -63.93 40.43
N GLN A 90 -24.33 -63.41 41.30
CA GLN A 90 -24.69 -62.94 42.65
C GLN A 90 -25.45 -61.60 42.62
N ASP A 91 -25.22 -60.77 41.60
CA ASP A 91 -25.84 -59.43 41.46
C ASP A 91 -27.20 -59.49 40.75
N TRP A 92 -27.52 -60.64 40.14
CA TRP A 92 -28.75 -60.85 39.38
C TRP A 92 -30.04 -60.59 40.19
N PRO A 93 -30.21 -61.12 41.42
CA PRO A 93 -31.42 -60.85 42.21
C PRO A 93 -31.64 -59.36 42.49
N GLN A 94 -30.57 -58.63 42.81
CA GLN A 94 -30.65 -57.18 43.05
C GLN A 94 -30.99 -56.40 41.78
N THR A 95 -30.45 -56.82 40.65
CA THR A 95 -30.73 -56.20 39.34
C THR A 95 -32.18 -56.42 38.92
N CYS A 96 -32.70 -57.65 39.12
CA CYS A 96 -34.09 -58.00 38.86
C CYS A 96 -35.07 -57.18 39.73
N GLU A 97 -34.75 -56.97 41.01
CA GLU A 97 -35.53 -56.13 41.91
C GLU A 97 -35.54 -54.66 41.48
N LYS A 98 -34.38 -54.11 41.09
CA LYS A 98 -34.31 -52.73 40.56
C LYS A 98 -35.15 -52.55 39.30
N PHE A 99 -35.20 -53.54 38.43
CA PHE A 99 -36.08 -53.53 37.25
C PHE A 99 -37.56 -53.55 37.64
N HIS A 100 -37.96 -54.36 38.63
CA HIS A 100 -39.33 -54.36 39.16
C HIS A 100 -39.74 -52.99 39.72
N VAL A 101 -38.87 -52.37 40.53
CA VAL A 101 -39.11 -51.02 41.07
C VAL A 101 -39.29 -49.98 39.94
N GLN A 102 -38.49 -50.05 38.87
CA GLN A 102 -38.69 -49.16 37.72
C GLN A 102 -40.01 -49.41 36.98
N LYS A 103 -40.42 -50.68 36.86
CA LYS A 103 -41.69 -51.06 36.25
C LYS A 103 -42.88 -50.48 37.01
N GLU A 104 -42.83 -50.45 38.35
CA GLU A 104 -43.90 -49.89 39.19
C GLU A 104 -44.16 -48.40 38.93
N ILE A 105 -43.13 -47.61 38.60
CA ILE A 105 -43.26 -46.17 38.30
C ILE A 105 -44.28 -45.91 37.20
N TYR A 106 -44.35 -46.79 36.20
CA TYR A 106 -45.26 -46.68 35.05
C TYR A 106 -46.36 -47.75 35.02
N GLY A 107 -46.49 -48.56 36.08
CA GLY A 107 -47.28 -49.79 36.07
C GLY A 107 -48.76 -49.60 35.71
N SER A 108 -49.35 -48.44 36.02
CA SER A 108 -50.76 -48.13 35.71
C SER A 108 -51.05 -47.93 34.21
N THR A 109 -50.02 -47.73 33.39
CA THR A 109 -50.16 -47.42 31.96
C THR A 109 -49.43 -48.37 31.04
N LEU A 110 -48.52 -49.17 31.59
CA LEU A 110 -47.63 -50.06 30.86
C LEU A 110 -48.38 -51.23 30.21
N TYR A 111 -48.06 -51.52 28.95
CA TYR A 111 -48.59 -52.65 28.18
C TYR A 111 -47.61 -53.81 28.21
N ASP A 112 -46.32 -53.53 28.02
CA ASP A 112 -45.24 -54.52 28.13
C ASP A 112 -43.94 -53.87 28.65
N SER A 113 -43.03 -54.68 29.17
CA SER A 113 -41.71 -54.29 29.70
C SER A 113 -40.64 -55.31 29.35
N ARG A 114 -39.46 -54.86 28.91
CA ARG A 114 -38.30 -55.73 28.63
C ARG A 114 -37.05 -55.27 29.37
N LEU A 115 -36.22 -56.22 29.78
CA LEU A 115 -34.90 -55.99 30.39
C LEU A 115 -33.81 -56.60 29.51
N PHE A 116 -32.84 -55.78 29.09
CA PHE A 116 -31.64 -56.21 28.37
C PHE A 116 -30.45 -56.20 29.32
N VAL A 117 -29.84 -57.36 29.49
CA VAL A 117 -28.77 -57.62 30.45
C VAL A 117 -27.48 -57.92 29.70
N PHE A 118 -26.43 -57.16 29.95
CA PHE A 118 -25.12 -57.31 29.32
C PHE A 118 -24.10 -57.87 30.32
N GLY A 119 -23.28 -58.83 29.88
CA GLY A 119 -22.16 -59.38 30.66
C GLY A 119 -22.44 -60.68 31.42
N LEU A 120 -23.71 -61.09 31.59
CA LEU A 120 -24.06 -62.30 32.34
C LEU A 120 -24.10 -63.53 31.42
N GLN A 121 -23.35 -64.58 31.77
CA GLN A 121 -23.32 -65.86 31.06
C GLN A 121 -23.48 -67.03 32.05
N GLY A 122 -23.91 -68.21 31.56
CA GLY A 122 -24.12 -69.42 32.36
C GLY A 122 -25.60 -69.74 32.63
N GLU A 123 -25.87 -70.65 33.57
CA GLU A 123 -27.21 -71.24 33.79
C GLU A 123 -28.34 -70.20 33.99
N ILE A 124 -28.05 -69.07 34.64
CA ILE A 124 -29.04 -67.99 34.86
C ILE A 124 -29.48 -67.33 33.54
N ALA A 125 -28.56 -67.21 32.57
CA ALA A 125 -28.81 -66.59 31.27
C ALA A 125 -29.49 -67.55 30.27
N GLU A 126 -29.31 -68.87 30.46
CA GLU A 126 -29.92 -69.92 29.63
C GLU A 126 -31.37 -70.22 30.00
N GLN A 127 -31.84 -69.77 31.17
CA GLN A 127 -33.24 -69.90 31.57
C GLN A 127 -34.17 -69.08 30.65
N PRO A 128 -35.20 -69.69 30.04
CA PRO A 128 -36.11 -68.97 29.16
C PRO A 128 -36.94 -67.96 29.96
N ARG A 129 -36.75 -66.67 29.67
CA ARG A 129 -37.56 -65.56 30.19
C ARG A 129 -38.11 -64.77 29.02
N THR A 130 -39.39 -64.41 29.07
CA THR A 130 -40.02 -63.63 28.00
C THR A 130 -39.67 -62.16 28.11
N ASP A 131 -39.57 -61.63 29.33
CA ASP A 131 -39.33 -60.23 29.64
C ASP A 131 -37.84 -59.86 29.77
N VAL A 132 -36.93 -60.84 29.73
CA VAL A 132 -35.48 -60.61 29.88
C VAL A 132 -34.71 -61.20 28.69
N ALA A 133 -33.76 -60.44 28.16
CA ALA A 133 -32.78 -60.93 27.18
C ALA A 133 -31.35 -60.71 27.69
N PHE A 134 -30.52 -61.76 27.59
CA PHE A 134 -29.12 -61.74 27.98
C PHE A 134 -28.21 -61.64 26.76
N TYR A 135 -27.19 -60.78 26.86
CA TYR A 135 -26.18 -60.60 25.84
C TYR A 135 -24.78 -60.70 26.46
N PRO A 136 -23.83 -61.38 25.78
CA PRO A 136 -22.44 -61.44 26.23
C PRO A 136 -21.82 -60.06 26.48
N ASN A 137 -22.03 -59.11 25.57
CA ASN A 137 -21.54 -57.73 25.65
C ASN A 137 -22.29 -56.85 24.61
N TYR A 138 -21.93 -55.57 24.52
CA TYR A 138 -22.57 -54.59 23.62
C TYR A 138 -22.20 -54.75 22.12
N GLU A 139 -21.16 -55.53 21.79
CA GLU A 139 -20.82 -55.91 20.41
C GLU A 139 -21.66 -57.11 19.97
N ASP A 140 -21.72 -58.14 20.81
CA ASP A 140 -22.34 -59.43 20.53
C ASP A 140 -23.84 -59.43 20.88
N CYS A 141 -24.61 -58.54 20.24
CA CYS A 141 -26.04 -58.37 20.50
C CYS A 141 -26.90 -58.31 19.23
N GLU A 142 -26.62 -59.19 18.26
CA GLU A 142 -27.27 -59.22 16.93
C GLU A 142 -28.80 -59.38 16.93
N THR A 143 -29.37 -59.94 18.00
CA THR A 143 -30.81 -60.20 18.08
C THR A 143 -31.61 -59.04 18.69
N VAL A 144 -30.97 -57.95 19.12
CA VAL A 144 -31.63 -56.81 19.78
C VAL A 144 -32.75 -56.24 18.93
N GLU A 145 -32.53 -55.97 17.65
CA GLU A 145 -33.55 -55.40 16.76
C GLU A 145 -34.78 -56.30 16.67
N LYS A 146 -34.57 -57.61 16.48
CA LYS A 146 -35.65 -58.60 16.44
C LYS A 146 -36.42 -58.66 17.76
N ARG A 147 -35.72 -58.60 18.90
CA ARG A 147 -36.36 -58.54 20.23
C ARG A 147 -37.19 -57.27 20.41
N ILE A 148 -36.76 -56.16 19.82
CA ILE A 148 -37.53 -54.92 19.81
C ILE A 148 -38.76 -55.04 18.89
N GLU A 149 -38.66 -55.69 17.73
CA GLU A 149 -39.83 -56.01 16.88
C GLU A 149 -40.86 -56.86 17.63
N ASP A 150 -40.43 -57.95 18.29
CA ASP A 150 -41.29 -58.81 19.09
C ASP A 150 -41.96 -58.05 20.24
N PHE A 151 -41.24 -57.11 20.86
CA PHE A 151 -41.77 -56.21 21.89
C PHE A 151 -42.79 -55.22 21.32
N ILE A 152 -42.59 -54.68 20.12
CA ILE A 152 -43.57 -53.79 19.50
C ILE A 152 -44.84 -54.56 19.12
N GLU A 153 -44.70 -55.81 18.65
CA GLU A 153 -45.84 -56.70 18.38
C GLU A 153 -46.66 -56.97 19.65
N SER A 154 -46.03 -57.17 20.82
CA SER A 154 -46.78 -57.34 22.08
C SER A 154 -47.52 -56.06 22.50
N LEU A 155 -46.91 -54.89 22.33
CA LEU A 155 -47.57 -53.60 22.56
C LEU A 155 -48.80 -53.43 21.66
N PHE A 156 -48.72 -53.87 20.40
CA PHE A 156 -49.83 -53.82 19.46
C PHE A 156 -51.03 -54.65 19.91
N ILE A 157 -50.79 -55.89 20.36
CA ILE A 157 -51.87 -56.80 20.77
C ILE A 157 -52.67 -56.17 21.93
N VAL A 158 -51.97 -55.59 22.91
CA VAL A 158 -52.61 -54.92 24.05
C VAL A 158 -53.32 -53.63 23.61
N LEU A 159 -52.73 -52.85 22.69
CA LEU A 159 -53.35 -51.66 22.10
C LEU A 159 -54.66 -52.01 21.40
N GLU A 160 -54.66 -53.03 20.54
CA GLU A 160 -55.83 -53.43 19.75
C GLU A 160 -56.94 -53.98 20.66
N SER A 161 -56.59 -54.77 21.68
CA SER A 161 -57.55 -55.23 22.71
C SER A 161 -58.21 -54.03 23.40
N LYS A 162 -57.42 -53.09 23.93
CA LYS A 162 -57.95 -51.90 24.62
C LYS A 162 -58.79 -51.00 23.71
N ARG A 163 -58.43 -50.90 22.43
CA ARG A 163 -59.18 -50.14 21.42
C ARG A 163 -60.54 -50.78 21.17
N LEU A 164 -60.58 -52.09 20.96
CA LEU A 164 -61.82 -52.84 20.75
C LEU A 164 -62.74 -52.74 21.96
N ASP A 165 -62.23 -52.99 23.17
CA ASP A 165 -63.00 -52.91 24.42
C ASP A 165 -63.72 -51.56 24.57
N ARG A 166 -63.02 -50.45 24.27
CA ARG A 166 -63.56 -49.08 24.38
C ARG A 166 -64.45 -48.68 23.20
N ALA A 167 -64.26 -49.28 22.02
CA ALA A 167 -65.06 -48.98 20.83
C ALA A 167 -66.41 -49.71 20.83
N THR A 168 -66.46 -50.92 21.40
CA THR A 168 -67.64 -51.80 21.42
C THR A 168 -68.49 -51.68 22.69
N ASP A 169 -68.15 -50.75 23.59
CA ASP A 169 -68.83 -50.51 24.86
C ASP A 169 -70.31 -50.11 24.63
N LYS A 170 -71.13 -51.14 24.44
CA LYS A 170 -72.59 -51.15 24.21
C LYS A 170 -73.33 -51.82 25.38
N SER A 171 -72.62 -52.29 26.40
CA SER A 171 -73.23 -52.87 27.60
C SER A 171 -73.96 -51.78 28.37
N GLY A 172 -75.00 -52.14 29.12
CA GLY A 172 -75.78 -51.20 29.94
C GLY A 172 -75.02 -50.57 31.11
N ASP A 173 -73.68 -50.55 31.08
CA ASP A 173 -72.81 -49.92 32.07
C ASP A 173 -72.62 -48.43 31.79
N LYS A 174 -72.51 -47.64 32.87
CA LYS A 174 -72.25 -46.20 32.79
C LYS A 174 -70.84 -45.96 32.21
N ILE A 175 -70.75 -45.43 30.98
CA ILE A 175 -69.48 -45.01 30.34
C ILE A 175 -68.64 -44.20 31.34
N SER A 176 -67.43 -44.69 31.63
CA SER A 176 -66.52 -44.05 32.57
C SER A 176 -66.10 -42.65 32.11
N LEU A 177 -66.14 -41.67 33.02
CA LEU A 177 -65.70 -40.31 32.76
C LEU A 177 -64.17 -40.25 32.77
N LEU A 178 -63.57 -39.96 31.62
CA LEU A 178 -62.16 -39.62 31.53
C LEU A 178 -61.94 -38.18 32.01
N CYS A 179 -60.91 -37.94 32.83
CA CYS A 179 -60.61 -36.64 33.42
C CYS A 179 -59.12 -36.31 33.30
N VAL A 180 -58.78 -35.03 33.14
CA VAL A 180 -57.41 -34.54 33.36
C VAL A 180 -57.12 -34.40 34.86
N PRO A 181 -55.84 -34.33 35.30
CA PRO A 181 -55.50 -34.36 36.73
C PRO A 181 -56.16 -33.27 37.59
N PHE A 182 -56.34 -32.06 37.06
CA PHE A 182 -56.93 -30.94 37.81
C PHE A 182 -58.47 -30.96 37.85
N GLU A 183 -59.11 -31.69 36.91
CA GLU A 183 -60.57 -31.78 36.79
C GLU A 183 -61.18 -32.69 37.86
N LYS A 184 -60.41 -33.63 38.44
CA LYS A 184 -60.93 -34.67 39.36
C LYS A 184 -61.73 -34.11 40.55
N LYS A 185 -61.43 -32.87 40.99
CA LYS A 185 -62.12 -32.21 42.10
C LYS A 185 -63.41 -31.50 41.66
N ASP A 186 -63.49 -31.08 40.41
CA ASP A 186 -64.61 -30.32 39.86
C ASP A 186 -65.84 -31.19 39.61
N PHE A 187 -65.67 -32.52 39.59
CA PHE A 187 -66.73 -33.47 39.29
C PHE A 187 -67.35 -34.18 40.51
N VAL A 188 -66.97 -33.78 41.73
CA VAL A 188 -67.54 -34.34 42.97
C VAL A 188 -68.96 -33.81 43.18
N GLY A 189 -69.95 -34.70 43.27
CA GLY A 189 -71.36 -34.34 43.54
C GLY A 189 -72.23 -34.02 42.32
N LEU A 190 -71.75 -34.27 41.10
CA LEU A 190 -72.54 -34.10 39.86
C LEU A 190 -73.55 -35.22 39.64
N ASP A 191 -74.70 -34.86 39.06
CA ASP A 191 -75.71 -35.82 38.61
C ASP A 191 -75.20 -36.63 37.40
N THR A 192 -74.75 -37.85 37.70
CA THR A 192 -74.26 -38.83 36.72
C THR A 192 -75.33 -39.35 35.77
N ASP A 193 -76.61 -39.14 36.07
CA ASP A 193 -77.73 -39.62 35.25
C ASP A 193 -78.25 -38.60 34.26
N SER A 194 -77.83 -37.33 34.39
CA SER A 194 -78.17 -36.25 33.47
C SER A 194 -77.73 -36.54 32.02
N ARG A 195 -78.59 -36.14 31.06
CA ARG A 195 -78.28 -36.26 29.62
C ARG A 195 -76.99 -35.55 29.23
N HIS A 196 -76.70 -34.42 29.91
CA HIS A 196 -75.50 -33.63 29.69
C HIS A 196 -74.23 -34.38 30.14
N TYR A 197 -74.26 -35.04 31.31
CA TYR A 197 -73.15 -35.85 31.80
C TYR A 197 -72.89 -37.07 30.89
N LYS A 198 -73.94 -37.78 30.50
CA LYS A 198 -73.83 -38.96 29.59
C LYS A 198 -73.22 -38.58 28.23
N LYS A 199 -73.67 -37.47 27.63
CA LYS A 199 -73.08 -36.93 26.39
C LYS A 199 -71.62 -36.53 26.56
N ARG A 200 -71.24 -35.94 27.69
CA ARG A 200 -69.85 -35.63 28.01
C ARG A 200 -68.98 -36.88 28.05
N CYS A 201 -69.38 -37.91 28.81
CA CYS A 201 -68.65 -39.18 28.88
C CYS A 201 -68.49 -39.80 27.49
N GLN A 202 -69.58 -39.81 26.70
CA GLN A 202 -69.56 -40.33 25.34
C GLN A 202 -68.61 -39.55 24.44
N GLY A 203 -68.63 -38.21 24.47
CA GLY A 203 -67.72 -37.37 23.68
C GLY A 203 -66.25 -37.60 24.04
N ARG A 204 -65.93 -37.59 25.34
CA ARG A 204 -64.56 -37.86 25.82
C ARG A 204 -64.08 -39.26 25.44
N MET A 205 -64.95 -40.26 25.54
CA MET A 205 -64.63 -41.64 25.12
C MET A 205 -64.40 -41.73 23.60
N ARG A 206 -65.24 -41.10 22.78
CA ARG A 206 -65.05 -41.05 21.31
C ARG A 206 -63.72 -40.41 20.94
N LYS A 207 -63.34 -39.32 21.61
CA LYS A 207 -62.00 -38.71 21.47
C LYS A 207 -60.90 -39.73 21.72
N HIS A 208 -60.98 -40.43 22.86
CA HIS A 208 -59.97 -41.39 23.29
C HIS A 208 -59.86 -42.59 22.34
N VAL A 209 -60.99 -43.14 21.88
CA VAL A 209 -61.01 -44.19 20.84
C VAL A 209 -60.39 -43.68 19.55
N GLY A 210 -60.65 -42.42 19.17
CA GLY A 210 -59.97 -41.77 18.04
C GLY A 210 -58.45 -41.78 18.16
N ASP A 211 -57.92 -41.44 19.34
CA ASP A 211 -56.47 -41.50 19.59
C ASP A 211 -55.91 -42.93 19.48
N LEU A 212 -56.61 -43.93 20.04
CA LEU A 212 -56.18 -45.33 19.98
C LEU A 212 -56.24 -45.87 18.53
N CYS A 213 -57.25 -45.50 17.75
CA CYS A 213 -57.31 -45.82 16.32
C CYS A 213 -56.13 -45.22 15.57
N LEU A 214 -55.76 -43.96 15.87
CA LEU A 214 -54.63 -43.30 15.24
C LEU A 214 -53.30 -44.01 15.58
N GLN A 215 -53.08 -44.36 16.85
CA GLN A 215 -51.90 -45.12 17.29
C GLN A 215 -51.84 -46.55 16.73
N ALA A 216 -53.00 -47.15 16.43
CA ALA A 216 -53.11 -48.48 15.81
C ALA A 216 -52.98 -48.45 14.27
N GLY A 217 -52.68 -47.29 13.67
CA GLY A 217 -52.54 -47.13 12.22
C GLY A 217 -53.86 -47.07 11.46
N MET A 218 -54.99 -46.85 12.13
CA MET A 218 -56.34 -46.77 11.56
C MET A 218 -56.75 -45.29 11.36
N LEU A 219 -56.12 -44.64 10.38
CA LEU A 219 -56.26 -43.20 10.15
C LEU A 219 -57.68 -42.75 9.78
N GLN A 220 -58.40 -43.54 8.99
CA GLN A 220 -59.76 -43.18 8.57
C GLN A 220 -60.76 -43.27 9.73
N ASP A 221 -60.63 -44.31 10.56
CA ASP A 221 -61.50 -44.50 11.72
C ASP A 221 -61.23 -43.45 12.81
N SER A 222 -59.98 -43.02 12.97
CA SER A 222 -59.65 -41.95 13.91
C SER A 222 -60.31 -40.63 13.51
N LEU A 223 -60.29 -40.25 12.23
CA LEU A 223 -60.97 -39.05 11.71
C LEU A 223 -62.48 -39.07 12.01
N VAL A 224 -63.15 -40.21 11.80
CA VAL A 224 -64.58 -40.38 12.12
C VAL A 224 -64.83 -40.16 13.61
N HIS A 225 -64.05 -40.82 14.47
CA HIS A 225 -64.22 -40.69 15.92
C HIS A 225 -63.95 -39.29 16.44
N TYR A 226 -62.98 -38.56 15.87
CA TYR A 226 -62.75 -37.16 16.22
C TYR A 226 -63.91 -36.26 15.83
N HIS A 227 -64.49 -36.39 14.64
CA HIS A 227 -65.69 -35.62 14.26
C HIS A 227 -66.88 -35.88 15.19
N MET A 228 -67.18 -37.14 15.48
CA MET A 228 -68.24 -37.50 16.45
C MET A 228 -67.98 -36.88 17.84
N SER A 229 -66.73 -36.90 18.28
CA SER A 229 -66.33 -36.29 19.55
C SER A 229 -66.55 -34.78 19.56
N VAL A 230 -66.13 -34.09 18.49
CA VAL A 230 -66.30 -32.63 18.33
C VAL A 230 -67.77 -32.23 18.43
N GLU A 231 -68.68 -32.94 17.76
CA GLU A 231 -70.11 -32.67 17.81
C GLU A 231 -70.70 -32.86 19.22
N LEU A 232 -70.38 -34.00 19.85
CA LEU A 232 -70.87 -34.33 21.19
C LEU A 232 -70.38 -33.31 22.23
N LEU A 233 -69.07 -33.02 22.26
CA LEU A 233 -68.44 -32.14 23.23
C LEU A 233 -68.84 -30.67 23.04
N ARG A 234 -69.02 -30.23 21.78
CA ARG A 234 -69.53 -28.88 21.48
C ARG A 234 -70.96 -28.70 22.01
N SER A 235 -71.81 -29.73 21.92
CA SER A 235 -73.20 -29.66 22.44
C SER A 235 -73.31 -29.54 23.96
N VAL A 236 -72.23 -29.84 24.71
CA VAL A 236 -72.18 -29.81 26.17
C VAL A 236 -71.14 -28.81 26.72
N ASN A 237 -70.62 -27.93 25.86
CA ASN A 237 -69.62 -26.90 26.20
C ASN A 237 -68.39 -27.42 26.96
N ASP A 238 -67.94 -28.64 26.64
CA ASP A 238 -66.72 -29.21 27.24
C ASP A 238 -65.48 -28.74 26.45
N PHE A 239 -65.12 -27.47 26.64
CA PHE A 239 -64.13 -26.79 25.81
C PHE A 239 -62.74 -27.44 25.85
N LEU A 240 -62.29 -27.92 27.01
CA LEU A 240 -60.97 -28.54 27.14
C LEU A 240 -60.84 -29.79 26.26
N TRP A 241 -61.81 -30.69 26.35
CA TRP A 241 -61.82 -31.93 25.57
C TRP A 241 -62.20 -31.69 24.11
N LEU A 242 -63.03 -30.68 23.83
CA LEU A 242 -63.31 -30.22 22.48
C LEU A 242 -62.02 -29.74 21.78
N GLY A 243 -61.19 -28.95 22.49
CA GLY A 243 -59.86 -28.56 22.00
C GLY A 243 -58.98 -29.77 21.68
N ALA A 244 -58.99 -30.79 22.52
CA ALA A 244 -58.22 -32.02 22.29
C ALA A 244 -58.75 -32.89 21.14
N ALA A 245 -60.07 -32.91 20.92
CA ALA A 245 -60.66 -33.57 19.77
C ALA A 245 -60.31 -32.85 18.47
N LEU A 246 -60.33 -31.52 18.47
CA LEU A 246 -59.90 -30.69 17.33
C LEU A 246 -58.40 -30.84 17.06
N GLU A 247 -57.55 -30.83 18.08
CA GLU A 247 -56.11 -31.07 17.94
C GLU A 247 -55.84 -32.47 17.35
N GLY A 248 -56.55 -33.51 17.84
CA GLY A 248 -56.46 -34.86 17.29
C GLY A 248 -56.89 -34.94 15.82
N LEU A 249 -58.00 -34.29 15.46
CA LEU A 249 -58.47 -34.17 14.09
C LEU A 249 -57.45 -33.46 13.18
N CYS A 250 -56.85 -32.39 13.66
CA CYS A 250 -55.77 -31.68 12.95
C CYS A 250 -54.57 -32.60 12.75
N SER A 251 -54.09 -33.26 13.81
CA SER A 251 -52.93 -34.16 13.73
C SER A 251 -53.17 -35.32 12.77
N ALA A 252 -54.33 -35.96 12.80
CA ALA A 252 -54.71 -36.99 11.83
C ALA A 252 -54.75 -36.45 10.39
N SER A 253 -55.31 -35.26 10.18
CA SER A 253 -55.35 -34.64 8.86
C SER A 253 -53.95 -34.25 8.35
N VAL A 254 -53.06 -33.81 9.25
CA VAL A 254 -51.65 -33.52 8.93
C VAL A 254 -50.92 -34.80 8.51
N ILE A 255 -51.09 -35.91 9.23
CA ILE A 255 -50.51 -37.21 8.86
C ILE A 255 -51.00 -37.66 7.47
N CYS A 256 -52.26 -37.38 7.13
CA CYS A 256 -52.84 -37.68 5.82
C CYS A 256 -52.22 -36.85 4.68
N HIS A 257 -52.08 -35.53 4.86
CA HIS A 257 -51.62 -34.60 3.81
C HIS A 257 -50.10 -34.51 3.69
N TYR A 258 -49.38 -34.73 4.78
CA TYR A 258 -47.94 -34.54 4.88
C TYR A 258 -47.25 -35.83 5.40
N PRO A 259 -47.24 -36.92 4.61
CA PRO A 259 -46.68 -38.20 5.03
C PRO A 259 -45.16 -38.15 5.31
N GLY A 260 -44.47 -37.12 4.81
CA GLY A 260 -43.07 -36.83 5.13
C GLY A 260 -42.84 -36.24 6.53
N GLY A 261 -43.91 -35.90 7.25
CA GLY A 261 -43.89 -35.37 8.60
C GLY A 261 -43.62 -33.86 8.69
N THR A 262 -43.85 -33.31 9.89
CA THR A 262 -43.73 -31.88 10.23
C THR A 262 -42.49 -31.53 11.06
N GLY A 263 -41.76 -32.53 11.55
CA GLY A 263 -40.43 -32.36 12.13
C GLY A 263 -39.39 -32.15 11.03
N GLY A 264 -38.73 -30.99 10.98
CA GLY A 264 -37.75 -30.64 9.95
C GLY A 264 -36.55 -31.61 9.80
N LYS A 265 -35.58 -31.24 8.95
CA LYS A 265 -34.46 -32.10 8.47
C LYS A 265 -33.58 -32.78 9.54
N SER A 266 -33.71 -32.46 10.84
CA SER A 266 -32.97 -33.10 11.93
C SER A 266 -33.45 -34.51 12.30
N GLY A 267 -34.38 -35.08 11.54
CA GLY A 267 -34.80 -36.47 11.69
C GLY A 267 -35.27 -37.05 10.36
N ALA A 268 -34.37 -37.12 9.37
CA ALA A 268 -34.61 -37.98 8.21
C ALA A 268 -34.67 -39.45 8.71
N ARG A 269 -35.86 -39.88 9.15
CA ARG A 269 -36.21 -41.29 9.25
C ARG A 269 -36.12 -41.81 7.82
N ARG A 270 -35.04 -42.54 7.52
CA ARG A 270 -34.81 -43.15 6.21
C ARG A 270 -36.01 -44.05 5.88
N SER A 271 -36.87 -43.58 4.98
CA SER A 271 -37.75 -44.46 4.22
C SER A 271 -36.87 -45.23 3.23
N GLN A 272 -36.40 -46.42 3.60
CA GLN A 272 -35.92 -47.40 2.64
C GLN A 272 -37.06 -48.37 2.35
N GLY A 273 -37.50 -48.42 1.08
CA GLY A 273 -38.26 -49.54 0.51
C GLY A 273 -39.78 -49.35 0.38
N SER A 274 -40.22 -48.59 -0.64
CA SER A 274 -41.17 -49.06 -1.67
C SER A 274 -41.69 -47.88 -2.47
N SER A 275 -41.19 -47.75 -3.70
CA SER A 275 -41.79 -46.90 -4.72
C SER A 275 -43.09 -47.54 -5.22
N LEU A 276 -44.23 -46.93 -4.91
CA LEU A 276 -45.46 -47.14 -5.68
C LEU A 276 -45.64 -45.96 -6.64
N PRO A 277 -46.12 -46.18 -7.89
CA PRO A 277 -46.09 -45.17 -8.94
C PRO A 277 -47.09 -44.03 -8.66
N ALA A 278 -46.64 -42.79 -8.89
CA ALA A 278 -47.37 -41.54 -8.64
C ALA A 278 -48.47 -41.20 -9.67
N GLU A 279 -49.16 -42.19 -10.26
CA GLU A 279 -50.09 -41.94 -11.40
C GLU A 279 -51.60 -41.98 -11.08
N ALA A 280 -52.01 -42.15 -9.81
CA ALA A 280 -53.43 -42.18 -9.46
C ALA A 280 -54.04 -40.82 -9.05
N ALA A 281 -53.26 -39.74 -8.99
CA ALA A 281 -53.70 -38.49 -8.33
C ALA A 281 -54.44 -37.46 -9.20
N ASN A 282 -54.62 -37.69 -10.50
CA ASN A 282 -55.21 -36.67 -11.40
C ASN A 282 -56.41 -37.18 -12.20
N ARG A 283 -57.57 -37.33 -11.54
CA ARG A 283 -58.90 -37.17 -12.17
C ARG A 283 -59.92 -36.63 -11.16
N HIS A 284 -60.03 -35.30 -11.03
CA HIS A 284 -61.22 -34.66 -10.47
C HIS A 284 -62.17 -34.29 -11.61
N ARG A 285 -63.39 -34.83 -11.58
CA ARG A 285 -64.51 -34.41 -12.44
C ARG A 285 -65.29 -33.33 -11.67
N PRO A 286 -65.51 -32.13 -12.23
CA PRO A 286 -66.27 -31.09 -11.54
C PRO A 286 -67.76 -31.39 -11.67
N GLY A 287 -68.45 -31.57 -10.54
CA GLY A 287 -69.90 -31.81 -10.50
C GLY A 287 -70.34 -32.81 -9.44
N ALA A 288 -70.09 -32.54 -8.17
CA ALA A 288 -70.78 -33.19 -7.07
C ALA A 288 -70.96 -32.17 -5.93
N GLN A 289 -72.21 -31.89 -5.61
CA GLN A 289 -72.65 -30.93 -4.60
C GLN A 289 -72.13 -31.32 -3.21
N GLU A 290 -71.65 -30.33 -2.44
CA GLU A 290 -71.32 -30.47 -1.01
C GLU A 290 -72.56 -30.96 -0.25
N VAL A 291 -72.50 -32.20 0.25
CA VAL A 291 -73.46 -32.69 1.24
C VAL A 291 -72.67 -33.00 2.49
N LEU A 292 -72.75 -32.07 3.45
CA LEU A 292 -72.39 -32.24 4.86
C LEU A 292 -73.02 -33.53 5.39
N ILE A 293 -72.33 -34.25 6.28
CA ILE A 293 -72.94 -35.32 7.06
C ILE A 293 -74.14 -34.70 7.81
N ASP A 294 -75.35 -35.15 7.49
CA ASP A 294 -76.57 -34.69 8.14
C ASP A 294 -76.59 -35.21 9.60
N PRO A 295 -76.47 -34.36 10.63
CA PRO A 295 -76.29 -34.79 12.03
C PRO A 295 -77.49 -35.55 12.61
N GLY A 296 -78.65 -35.52 11.93
CA GLY A 296 -79.87 -36.20 12.37
C GLY A 296 -79.84 -37.73 12.26
N ALA A 297 -79.03 -38.29 11.36
CA ALA A 297 -79.00 -39.74 11.11
C ALA A 297 -78.20 -40.56 12.15
N LEU A 298 -77.49 -39.90 13.06
CA LEU A 298 -76.60 -40.53 14.04
C LEU A 298 -77.24 -40.76 15.42
N THR A 299 -78.55 -40.53 15.57
CA THR A 299 -79.20 -40.53 16.90
C THR A 299 -80.04 -41.76 17.23
N THR A 300 -80.28 -42.70 16.32
CA THR A 300 -81.04 -43.92 16.63
C THR A 300 -80.58 -45.11 15.80
N ASN A 301 -80.14 -46.17 16.48
CA ASN A 301 -79.67 -47.47 15.98
C ASN A 301 -78.23 -47.49 15.49
N GLY A 302 -77.45 -48.36 16.15
CA GLY A 302 -76.01 -48.44 16.01
C GLY A 302 -75.55 -48.70 14.58
N ILE A 303 -74.44 -48.07 14.23
CA ILE A 303 -73.71 -48.33 12.99
C ILE A 303 -73.15 -49.76 13.06
N ASN A 304 -73.46 -50.55 12.04
CA ASN A 304 -72.89 -51.88 11.82
C ASN A 304 -71.43 -51.69 11.31
N PRO A 305 -70.46 -52.52 11.73
CA PRO A 305 -69.04 -52.33 11.37
C PRO A 305 -68.76 -52.38 9.86
N ASP A 306 -69.69 -52.91 9.05
CA ASP A 306 -69.56 -53.02 7.59
C ASP A 306 -69.96 -51.75 6.79
N THR A 307 -70.50 -50.70 7.42
CA THR A 307 -70.89 -49.47 6.69
C THR A 307 -69.72 -48.48 6.50
N SER A 308 -68.55 -48.77 7.06
CA SER A 308 -67.31 -47.98 6.84
C SER A 308 -66.72 -48.16 5.43
N ALA A 309 -67.16 -49.18 4.69
CA ALA A 309 -66.64 -49.49 3.37
C ALA A 309 -67.18 -48.61 2.23
N GLU A 310 -68.36 -47.97 2.39
CA GLU A 310 -69.07 -47.26 1.31
C GLU A 310 -69.11 -45.73 1.44
N ILE A 311 -68.68 -45.15 2.56
CA ILE A 311 -68.60 -43.68 2.71
C ILE A 311 -67.21 -43.20 2.29
N GLY A 312 -67.15 -42.45 1.20
CA GLY A 312 -65.92 -42.01 0.53
C GLY A 312 -64.78 -41.60 1.46
N ARG A 313 -63.72 -42.40 1.45
CA ARG A 313 -62.50 -42.37 2.29
C ARG A 313 -61.67 -41.07 2.24
N ALA A 314 -62.15 -40.03 1.57
CA ALA A 314 -61.52 -38.71 1.47
C ALA A 314 -62.36 -37.57 2.09
N LYS A 315 -63.60 -37.84 2.53
CA LYS A 315 -64.56 -36.79 2.92
C LYS A 315 -64.41 -36.26 4.36
N ASN A 316 -63.68 -36.96 5.24
CA ASN A 316 -63.58 -36.60 6.66
C ASN A 316 -62.26 -35.92 7.05
N CYS A 317 -61.28 -35.87 6.14
CA CYS A 317 -60.00 -35.21 6.38
C CYS A 317 -60.16 -33.68 6.22
N LEU A 318 -59.58 -32.89 7.11
CA LEU A 318 -59.58 -31.43 6.98
C LEU A 318 -58.75 -31.02 5.76
N SER A 319 -59.15 -29.96 5.05
CA SER A 319 -58.28 -29.38 4.03
C SER A 319 -57.02 -28.75 4.67
N PRO A 320 -55.92 -28.57 3.93
CA PRO A 320 -54.73 -27.89 4.42
C PRO A 320 -55.00 -26.52 5.08
N GLU A 321 -55.97 -25.77 4.58
CA GLU A 321 -56.34 -24.45 5.10
C GLU A 321 -57.13 -24.58 6.42
N ASP A 322 -58.11 -25.48 6.46
CA ASP A 322 -58.96 -25.73 7.63
C ASP A 322 -58.17 -26.23 8.84
N ILE A 323 -57.08 -26.98 8.63
CA ILE A 323 -56.22 -27.47 9.71
C ILE A 323 -55.78 -26.32 10.61
N ILE A 324 -55.40 -25.19 10.04
CA ILE A 324 -54.90 -24.05 10.80
C ILE A 324 -56.03 -23.38 11.58
N ASP A 325 -57.21 -23.24 10.97
CA ASP A 325 -58.36 -22.65 11.66
C ASP A 325 -58.85 -23.53 12.81
N LYS A 326 -58.76 -24.86 12.65
CA LYS A 326 -59.06 -25.81 13.74
C LYS A 326 -57.99 -25.81 14.82
N TYR A 327 -56.71 -25.62 14.50
CA TYR A 327 -55.69 -25.34 15.53
C TYR A 327 -55.96 -24.03 16.28
N LYS A 328 -56.34 -22.94 15.58
CA LYS A 328 -56.73 -21.67 16.24
C LYS A 328 -57.91 -21.88 17.20
N GLU A 329 -58.93 -22.63 16.78
CA GLU A 329 -60.08 -22.99 17.61
C GLU A 329 -59.65 -23.81 18.85
N ALA A 330 -58.81 -24.84 18.67
CA ALA A 330 -58.29 -25.66 19.75
C ALA A 330 -57.48 -24.85 20.78
N ILE A 331 -56.55 -24.01 20.30
CA ILE A 331 -55.72 -23.14 21.14
C ILE A 331 -56.57 -22.12 21.90
N SER A 332 -57.59 -21.55 21.26
CA SER A 332 -58.56 -20.67 21.92
C SER A 332 -59.34 -21.37 23.04
N TYR A 333 -59.63 -22.66 22.91
CA TYR A 333 -60.24 -23.43 24.00
C TYR A 333 -59.25 -23.75 25.12
N TYR A 334 -58.00 -24.05 24.81
CA TYR A 334 -56.97 -24.30 25.82
C TYR A 334 -56.67 -23.06 26.67
N SER A 335 -56.62 -21.88 26.06
CA SER A 335 -56.33 -20.62 26.77
C SER A 335 -57.38 -20.24 27.81
N LYS A 336 -58.57 -20.84 27.78
CA LYS A 336 -59.61 -20.69 28.82
C LYS A 336 -59.20 -21.32 30.16
N TYR A 337 -58.20 -22.21 30.18
CA TYR A 337 -57.81 -22.99 31.36
C TYR A 337 -56.38 -22.65 31.80
N LYS A 338 -56.23 -22.04 32.98
CA LYS A 338 -54.91 -21.67 33.56
C LYS A 338 -53.92 -22.84 33.68
N ASN A 339 -54.42 -24.06 33.84
CA ASN A 339 -53.60 -25.27 34.01
C ASN A 339 -53.29 -26.00 32.69
N ALA A 340 -53.74 -25.47 31.54
CA ALA A 340 -53.54 -26.04 30.22
C ALA A 340 -52.47 -25.32 29.36
N GLY A 341 -51.75 -24.34 29.92
CA GLY A 341 -50.78 -23.54 29.15
C GLY A 341 -49.67 -24.36 28.47
N VAL A 342 -49.28 -25.51 29.03
CA VAL A 342 -48.34 -26.43 28.36
C VAL A 342 -48.94 -27.01 27.07
N ILE A 343 -50.20 -27.47 27.14
CA ILE A 343 -50.92 -28.03 25.99
C ILE A 343 -51.16 -26.94 24.94
N GLU A 344 -51.56 -25.74 25.38
CA GLU A 344 -51.74 -24.57 24.52
C GLU A 344 -50.47 -24.27 23.72
N LEU A 345 -49.31 -24.24 24.40
CA LEU A 345 -48.03 -23.97 23.76
C LEU A 345 -47.62 -25.05 22.77
N GLU A 346 -47.78 -26.33 23.13
CA GLU A 346 -47.43 -27.43 22.23
C GLU A 346 -48.34 -27.47 20.99
N ALA A 347 -49.64 -27.16 21.14
CA ALA A 347 -50.54 -26.98 20.01
C ALA A 347 -50.11 -25.82 19.10
N CYS A 348 -49.67 -24.69 19.67
CA CYS A 348 -49.07 -23.59 18.91
C CYS A 348 -47.83 -24.05 18.13
N VAL A 349 -46.92 -24.82 18.76
CA VAL A 349 -45.71 -25.34 18.10
C VAL A 349 -46.07 -26.26 16.93
N LYS A 350 -47.05 -27.16 17.10
CA LYS A 350 -47.54 -28.04 16.02
C LYS A 350 -48.11 -27.22 14.86
N ALA A 351 -48.96 -26.23 15.14
CA ALA A 351 -49.52 -25.34 14.12
C ALA A 351 -48.43 -24.58 13.34
N VAL A 352 -47.40 -24.08 14.03
CA VAL A 352 -46.24 -23.41 13.40
C VAL A 352 -45.49 -24.36 12.47
N ARG A 353 -45.25 -25.61 12.86
CA ARG A 353 -44.58 -26.61 12.01
C ARG A 353 -45.39 -26.93 10.76
N VAL A 354 -46.72 -27.01 10.87
CA VAL A 354 -47.62 -27.17 9.71
C VAL A 354 -47.53 -25.95 8.78
N LEU A 355 -47.62 -24.73 9.34
CA LEU A 355 -47.51 -23.49 8.57
C LEU A 355 -46.15 -23.34 7.87
N ALA A 356 -45.07 -23.83 8.48
CA ALA A 356 -43.75 -23.84 7.87
C ALA A 356 -43.71 -24.69 6.59
N ILE A 357 -44.32 -25.87 6.60
CA ILE A 357 -44.42 -26.74 5.41
C ILE A 357 -45.35 -26.12 4.35
N GLN A 358 -46.44 -25.48 4.79
CA GLN A 358 -47.32 -24.71 3.92
C GLN A 358 -46.68 -23.42 3.38
N LYS A 359 -45.46 -23.08 3.80
CA LYS A 359 -44.73 -21.85 3.45
C LYS A 359 -45.47 -20.55 3.83
N ARG A 360 -46.29 -20.59 4.88
CA ARG A 360 -47.06 -19.46 5.41
C ARG A 360 -46.35 -18.80 6.61
N SER A 361 -45.16 -18.26 6.37
CA SER A 361 -44.27 -17.76 7.44
C SER A 361 -44.85 -16.59 8.25
N MET A 362 -45.68 -15.73 7.66
CA MET A 362 -46.28 -14.58 8.37
C MET A 362 -47.24 -15.03 9.46
N GLU A 363 -48.17 -15.94 9.14
CA GLU A 363 -49.11 -16.50 10.10
C GLU A 363 -48.39 -17.36 11.14
N ALA A 364 -47.36 -18.12 10.74
CA ALA A 364 -46.54 -18.87 11.69
C ALA A 364 -45.88 -17.94 12.72
N SER A 365 -45.42 -16.77 12.28
CA SER A 365 -44.88 -15.76 13.18
C SER A 365 -45.92 -15.18 14.15
N GLU A 366 -47.20 -15.12 13.79
CA GLU A 366 -48.27 -14.65 14.68
C GLU A 366 -48.49 -15.65 15.83
N PHE A 367 -48.55 -16.95 15.52
CA PHE A 367 -48.59 -18.02 16.53
C PHE A 367 -47.40 -17.93 17.49
N LEU A 368 -46.19 -17.74 16.95
CA LEU A 368 -44.98 -17.63 17.78
C LEU A 368 -44.98 -16.38 18.67
N GLN A 369 -45.54 -15.25 18.21
CA GLN A 369 -45.68 -14.04 19.03
C GLN A 369 -46.64 -14.29 20.21
N ASN A 370 -47.78 -14.92 19.96
CA ASN A 370 -48.74 -15.27 20.99
C ASN A 370 -48.17 -16.32 21.97
N ALA A 371 -47.39 -17.27 21.47
CA ALA A 371 -46.76 -18.33 22.26
C ALA A 371 -45.80 -17.81 23.35
N VAL A 372 -45.21 -16.62 23.18
CA VAL A 372 -44.34 -16.00 24.21
C VAL A 372 -45.15 -15.59 25.44
N TYR A 373 -46.41 -15.19 25.28
CA TYR A 373 -47.27 -14.72 26.36
C TYR A 373 -48.03 -15.85 27.08
N ILE A 374 -47.96 -17.08 26.58
CA ILE A 374 -48.58 -18.24 27.23
C ILE A 374 -47.93 -18.42 28.61
N ASN A 375 -48.77 -18.37 29.64
CA ASN A 375 -48.38 -18.50 31.03
C ASN A 375 -48.10 -19.96 31.36
N LEU A 376 -46.84 -20.33 31.26
CA LEU A 376 -46.31 -21.52 31.89
C LEU A 376 -46.03 -21.13 33.35
N ARG A 377 -46.48 -21.96 34.31
CA ARG A 377 -46.13 -21.81 35.74
C ARG A 377 -44.62 -21.58 35.89
N GLN A 378 -44.18 -21.10 37.06
CA GLN A 378 -42.79 -20.72 37.33
C GLN A 378 -41.76 -21.69 36.73
N LEU A 379 -41.15 -21.27 35.62
CA LEU A 379 -40.15 -22.04 34.87
C LEU A 379 -38.79 -21.90 35.56
N SER A 380 -38.01 -22.97 35.58
CA SER A 380 -36.59 -22.91 35.93
C SER A 380 -35.82 -22.08 34.88
N GLU A 381 -34.61 -21.65 35.21
CA GLU A 381 -33.79 -20.90 34.25
C GLU A 381 -33.40 -21.77 33.04
N GLU A 382 -33.15 -23.07 33.25
CA GLU A 382 -32.88 -24.05 32.20
C GLU A 382 -34.08 -24.19 31.25
N GLU A 383 -35.30 -24.25 31.80
CA GLU A 383 -36.53 -24.32 31.01
C GLU A 383 -36.77 -23.04 30.20
N LYS A 384 -36.39 -21.86 30.74
CA LYS A 384 -36.43 -20.60 29.99
C LYS A 384 -35.42 -20.58 28.85
N ILE A 385 -34.18 -21.04 29.10
CA ILE A 385 -33.14 -21.16 28.05
C ILE A 385 -33.64 -22.07 26.93
N GLN A 386 -34.22 -23.23 27.28
CA GLN A 386 -34.80 -24.16 26.32
C GLN A 386 -35.94 -23.51 25.53
N ARG A 387 -36.89 -22.84 26.21
CA ARG A 387 -38.02 -22.14 25.56
C ARG A 387 -37.54 -21.18 24.49
N TYR A 388 -36.59 -20.31 24.82
CA TYR A 388 -36.08 -19.31 23.88
C TYR A 388 -35.22 -19.92 22.77
N SER A 389 -34.48 -21.00 23.06
CA SER A 389 -33.73 -21.74 22.04
C SER A 389 -34.67 -22.35 21.00
N ILE A 390 -35.77 -22.98 21.42
CA ILE A 390 -36.74 -23.54 20.47
C ILE A 390 -37.51 -22.45 19.73
N LEU A 391 -37.87 -21.34 20.38
CA LEU A 391 -38.45 -20.21 19.65
C LEU A 391 -37.51 -19.71 18.55
N SER A 392 -36.20 -19.66 18.81
CA SER A 392 -35.20 -19.34 17.80
C SER A 392 -35.22 -20.36 16.64
N GLU A 393 -35.19 -21.65 16.93
CA GLU A 393 -35.24 -22.71 15.91
C GLU A 393 -36.52 -22.64 15.06
N LEU A 394 -37.68 -22.36 15.67
CA LEU A 394 -38.94 -22.21 14.95
C LEU A 394 -38.95 -20.95 14.05
N TYR A 395 -38.38 -19.83 14.51
CA TYR A 395 -38.21 -18.65 13.65
C TYR A 395 -37.22 -18.89 12.51
N GLU A 396 -36.20 -19.72 12.73
CA GLU A 396 -35.26 -20.13 11.69
C GLU A 396 -35.93 -21.03 10.66
N LEU A 397 -36.75 -21.99 11.11
CA LEU A 397 -37.53 -22.90 10.26
C LEU A 397 -38.44 -22.15 9.28
N ILE A 398 -39.04 -21.03 9.70
CA ILE A 398 -39.92 -20.21 8.86
C ILE A 398 -39.18 -19.12 8.06
N GLY A 399 -37.83 -19.05 8.15
CA GLY A 399 -36.98 -18.13 7.41
C GLY A 399 -36.80 -16.74 8.03
N PHE A 400 -37.22 -16.52 9.27
CA PHE A 400 -37.11 -15.22 9.96
C PHE A 400 -35.83 -15.14 10.80
N HIS A 401 -34.68 -15.11 10.11
CA HIS A 401 -33.35 -15.21 10.72
C HIS A 401 -33.05 -14.15 11.79
N ARG A 402 -33.52 -12.90 11.64
CA ARG A 402 -33.31 -11.86 12.65
C ARG A 402 -34.10 -12.12 13.94
N LYS A 403 -35.35 -12.61 13.82
CA LYS A 403 -36.14 -13.00 15.00
C LYS A 403 -35.55 -14.24 15.66
N SER A 404 -35.05 -15.18 14.86
CA SER A 404 -34.29 -16.34 15.38
C SER A 404 -33.09 -15.88 16.21
N ALA A 405 -32.22 -15.04 15.64
CA ALA A 405 -31.05 -14.49 16.33
C ALA A 405 -31.41 -13.67 17.58
N PHE A 406 -32.56 -12.98 17.58
CA PHE A 406 -33.07 -12.29 18.77
C PHE A 406 -33.37 -13.28 19.90
N PHE A 407 -34.17 -14.32 19.65
CA PHE A 407 -34.51 -15.30 20.68
C PHE A 407 -33.31 -16.12 21.13
N LYS A 408 -32.37 -16.44 20.21
CA LYS A 408 -31.12 -17.11 20.57
C LYS A 408 -30.23 -16.24 21.45
N ARG A 409 -30.17 -14.94 21.18
CA ARG A 409 -29.48 -13.97 22.05
C ARG A 409 -30.16 -13.88 23.42
N VAL A 410 -31.49 -13.88 23.49
CA VAL A 410 -32.22 -13.92 24.78
C VAL A 410 -31.88 -15.21 25.53
N ALA A 411 -31.84 -16.37 24.87
CA ALA A 411 -31.41 -17.62 25.48
C ALA A 411 -29.97 -17.54 26.02
N ALA A 412 -29.05 -16.93 25.26
CA ALA A 412 -27.66 -16.71 25.70
C ALA A 412 -27.58 -15.86 26.99
N MET A 413 -28.37 -14.78 27.07
CA MET A 413 -28.41 -13.92 28.24
C MET A 413 -29.02 -14.64 29.46
N GLN A 414 -29.96 -15.57 29.26
CA GLN A 414 -30.51 -16.36 30.35
C GLN A 414 -29.50 -17.35 30.95
N CYS A 415 -28.50 -17.82 30.18
CA CYS A 415 -27.40 -18.64 30.73
C CYS A 415 -26.59 -17.92 31.82
N VAL A 416 -26.71 -16.59 31.91
CA VAL A 416 -25.97 -15.74 32.85
C VAL A 416 -26.90 -14.83 33.65
N ALA A 417 -28.16 -15.25 33.83
CA ALA A 417 -29.14 -14.53 34.62
C ALA A 417 -28.65 -14.37 36.08
N PRO A 418 -28.94 -13.23 36.75
CA PRO A 418 -28.50 -12.99 38.13
C PRO A 418 -29.02 -14.01 39.16
N SER A 419 -30.07 -14.76 38.82
CA SER A 419 -30.64 -15.83 39.65
C SER A 419 -29.82 -17.12 39.66
N ILE A 420 -28.89 -17.30 38.72
CA ILE A 420 -28.05 -18.50 38.60
C ILE A 420 -26.80 -18.35 39.46
N THR A 421 -26.56 -19.31 40.37
CA THR A 421 -25.39 -19.34 41.26
C THR A 421 -24.08 -19.50 40.50
N GLU A 422 -24.07 -20.33 39.45
CA GLU A 422 -22.92 -20.56 38.57
C GLU A 422 -23.25 -20.20 37.10
N PRO A 423 -22.99 -18.94 36.69
CA PRO A 423 -23.32 -18.49 35.34
C PRO A 423 -22.57 -19.25 34.23
N GLY A 424 -23.31 -19.75 33.25
CA GLY A 424 -22.81 -20.52 32.11
C GLY A 424 -22.19 -19.67 31.00
N TRP A 425 -21.12 -18.92 31.28
CA TRP A 425 -20.50 -17.98 30.33
C TRP A 425 -20.03 -18.63 29.01
N ARG A 426 -19.58 -19.89 29.05
CA ARG A 426 -19.19 -20.64 27.84
C ARG A 426 -20.39 -20.91 26.93
N ALA A 427 -21.53 -21.29 27.50
CA ALA A 427 -22.77 -21.51 26.76
C ALA A 427 -23.32 -20.19 26.20
N CYS A 428 -23.31 -19.12 27.01
CA CYS A 428 -23.67 -17.77 26.57
C CYS A 428 -22.85 -17.34 25.35
N TYR A 429 -21.51 -17.41 25.42
CA TYR A 429 -20.63 -17.06 24.31
C TYR A 429 -20.91 -17.88 23.05
N LYS A 430 -21.08 -19.21 23.19
CA LYS A 430 -21.44 -20.08 22.05
C LYS A 430 -22.74 -19.65 21.39
N LEU A 431 -23.80 -19.42 22.16
CA LEU A 431 -25.10 -19.00 21.64
C LEU A 431 -25.03 -17.61 20.99
N LEU A 432 -24.23 -16.68 21.53
CA LEU A 432 -24.00 -15.37 20.91
C LEU A 432 -23.34 -15.49 19.53
N LEU A 433 -22.34 -16.37 19.37
CA LEU A 433 -21.71 -16.63 18.07
C LEU A 433 -22.71 -17.16 17.03
N GLU A 434 -23.63 -18.03 17.44
CA GLU A 434 -24.68 -18.53 16.55
C GLU A 434 -25.68 -17.45 16.10
N THR A 435 -25.71 -16.28 16.76
CA THR A 435 -26.58 -15.16 16.37
C THR A 435 -26.01 -14.27 15.27
N LEU A 436 -24.69 -14.36 15.02
CA LEU A 436 -23.97 -13.50 14.07
C LEU A 436 -24.60 -13.46 12.67
N PRO A 437 -24.95 -14.61 12.03
CA PRO A 437 -25.51 -14.60 10.69
C PRO A 437 -26.87 -13.89 10.62
N GLY A 438 -27.70 -14.02 11.66
CA GLY A 438 -29.02 -13.39 11.71
C GLY A 438 -28.99 -11.87 11.86
N TYR A 439 -27.84 -11.30 12.23
CA TYR A 439 -27.58 -9.86 12.22
C TYR A 439 -26.66 -9.42 11.08
N SER A 440 -26.38 -10.30 10.11
CA SER A 440 -25.46 -10.04 8.99
C SER A 440 -24.05 -9.62 9.44
N LEU A 441 -23.56 -10.22 10.53
CA LEU A 441 -22.21 -10.00 11.06
C LEU A 441 -21.36 -11.24 10.78
N SER A 442 -20.17 -11.01 10.21
CA SER A 442 -19.10 -12.01 10.13
C SER A 442 -17.98 -11.59 11.08
N LEU A 443 -17.20 -12.56 11.60
CA LEU A 443 -15.99 -12.28 12.39
C LEU A 443 -14.70 -12.39 11.57
N ASP A 444 -14.80 -12.50 10.25
CA ASP A 444 -13.68 -12.38 9.32
C ASP A 444 -13.50 -10.91 8.88
N PRO A 445 -12.36 -10.26 9.18
CA PRO A 445 -12.10 -8.89 8.76
C PRO A 445 -12.19 -8.67 7.24
N LYS A 446 -11.92 -9.71 6.43
CA LYS A 446 -11.95 -9.61 4.96
C LYS A 446 -13.33 -9.31 4.40
N ASP A 447 -14.39 -9.73 5.10
CA ASP A 447 -15.77 -9.50 4.69
C ASP A 447 -16.18 -8.02 4.74
N PHE A 448 -15.41 -7.19 5.47
CA PHE A 448 -15.66 -5.75 5.64
C PHE A 448 -14.82 -4.86 4.72
N ASN A 449 -13.75 -5.40 4.11
CA ASN A 449 -12.78 -4.62 3.34
C ASN A 449 -13.26 -4.19 1.93
N ARG A 450 -14.46 -4.59 1.50
CA ARG A 450 -14.95 -4.40 0.11
C ARG A 450 -16.07 -3.38 -0.09
N GLY A 451 -16.34 -2.52 0.89
CA GLY A 451 -17.19 -1.34 0.70
C GLY A 451 -18.67 -1.68 0.50
N THR A 452 -19.36 -1.97 1.60
CA THR A 452 -20.77 -1.65 1.90
C THR A 452 -21.10 -2.39 3.20
N HIS A 453 -21.20 -1.66 4.31
CA HIS A 453 -21.63 -2.24 5.58
C HIS A 453 -23.01 -2.88 5.39
N ARG A 454 -23.17 -4.13 5.85
CA ARG A 454 -24.45 -4.85 5.79
C ARG A 454 -24.99 -5.03 7.20
N GLY A 455 -26.29 -4.79 7.36
CA GLY A 455 -27.00 -4.94 8.64
C GLY A 455 -27.09 -3.63 9.44
N TRP A 456 -27.43 -3.75 10.72
CA TRP A 456 -27.61 -2.59 11.62
C TRP A 456 -26.41 -2.45 12.54
N ALA A 457 -25.58 -1.43 12.28
CA ALA A 457 -24.34 -1.19 13.02
C ALA A 457 -24.56 -1.16 14.54
N ALA A 458 -25.59 -0.45 15.02
CA ALA A 458 -25.92 -0.38 16.45
C ALA A 458 -26.16 -1.76 17.10
N VAL A 459 -26.81 -2.69 16.40
CA VAL A 459 -27.07 -4.05 16.90
C VAL A 459 -25.80 -4.89 16.88
N GLN A 460 -25.01 -4.76 15.81
CA GLN A 460 -23.75 -5.50 15.63
C GLN A 460 -22.69 -5.06 16.66
N MET A 461 -22.55 -3.75 16.88
CA MET A 461 -21.66 -3.20 17.92
C MET A 461 -22.08 -3.70 19.30
N ARG A 462 -23.38 -3.69 19.62
CA ARG A 462 -23.88 -4.23 20.89
C ARG A 462 -23.56 -5.71 21.05
N LEU A 463 -23.72 -6.52 20.00
CA LEU A 463 -23.37 -7.93 20.01
C LEU A 463 -21.86 -8.16 20.18
N LEU A 464 -21.01 -7.36 19.53
CA LEU A 464 -19.56 -7.41 19.71
C LEU A 464 -19.16 -7.07 21.15
N HIS A 465 -19.77 -6.04 21.76
CA HIS A 465 -19.56 -5.74 23.18
C HIS A 465 -20.00 -6.89 24.10
N GLU A 466 -21.11 -7.56 23.80
CA GLU A 466 -21.55 -8.74 24.55
C GLU A 466 -20.60 -9.92 24.40
N LEU A 467 -20.03 -10.13 23.21
CA LEU A 467 -18.97 -11.12 22.99
C LEU A 467 -17.71 -10.80 23.78
N VAL A 468 -17.27 -9.54 23.81
CA VAL A 468 -16.13 -9.07 24.63
C VAL A 468 -16.42 -9.30 26.12
N TYR A 469 -17.63 -8.98 26.57
CA TYR A 469 -18.01 -9.16 27.96
C TYR A 469 -18.04 -10.65 28.35
N ALA A 470 -18.64 -11.50 27.50
CA ALA A 470 -18.68 -12.94 27.72
C ALA A 470 -17.27 -13.56 27.70
N SER A 471 -16.39 -13.19 26.76
CA SER A 471 -15.02 -13.70 26.70
C SER A 471 -14.20 -13.32 27.94
N ARG A 472 -14.40 -12.10 28.46
CA ARG A 472 -13.77 -11.65 29.71
C ARG A 472 -14.22 -12.54 30.87
N ARG A 473 -15.52 -12.79 31.02
CA ARG A 473 -16.08 -13.59 32.12
C ARG A 473 -15.72 -15.08 32.02
N MET A 474 -15.44 -15.57 30.82
CA MET A 474 -14.86 -16.90 30.61
C MET A 474 -13.37 -17.00 31.00
N GLY A 475 -12.71 -15.90 31.33
CA GLY A 475 -11.28 -15.87 31.62
C GLY A 475 -10.39 -16.00 30.39
N ASN A 476 -10.89 -15.66 29.19
CA ASN A 476 -10.12 -15.69 27.95
C ASN A 476 -9.83 -14.26 27.45
N PRO A 477 -8.71 -13.63 27.88
CA PRO A 477 -8.37 -12.27 27.49
C PRO A 477 -8.02 -12.16 25.99
N ALA A 478 -7.43 -13.18 25.38
CA ALA A 478 -7.08 -13.19 23.96
C ALA A 478 -8.32 -12.98 23.05
N LEU A 479 -9.44 -13.64 23.38
CA LEU A 479 -10.72 -13.42 22.68
C LEU A 479 -11.24 -11.99 22.87
N SER A 480 -11.08 -11.42 24.06
CA SER A 480 -11.52 -10.06 24.37
C SER A 480 -10.73 -9.03 23.56
N VAL A 481 -9.40 -9.17 23.53
CA VAL A 481 -8.50 -8.36 22.70
C VAL A 481 -8.87 -8.48 21.23
N ARG A 482 -9.10 -9.70 20.74
CA ARG A 482 -9.49 -9.96 19.36
C ARG A 482 -10.82 -9.33 18.97
N HIS A 483 -11.85 -9.43 19.79
CA HIS A 483 -13.17 -8.86 19.50
C HIS A 483 -13.16 -7.32 19.56
N LEU A 484 -12.41 -6.72 20.50
CA LEU A 484 -12.19 -5.28 20.55
C LEU A 484 -11.39 -4.79 19.33
N SER A 485 -10.37 -5.54 18.93
CA SER A 485 -9.59 -5.29 17.72
C SER A 485 -10.50 -5.34 16.48
N PHE A 486 -11.36 -6.36 16.40
CA PHE A 486 -12.34 -6.51 15.34
C PHE A 486 -13.32 -5.32 15.28
N LEU A 487 -13.83 -4.89 16.44
CA LEU A 487 -14.72 -3.74 16.55
C LEU A 487 -14.05 -2.45 16.03
N LEU A 488 -12.82 -2.16 16.46
CA LEU A 488 -12.07 -0.99 15.98
C LEU A 488 -11.73 -1.09 14.48
N GLN A 489 -11.38 -2.26 13.98
CA GLN A 489 -11.02 -2.42 12.57
C GLN A 489 -12.24 -2.31 11.63
N THR A 490 -13.40 -2.84 12.03
CA THR A 490 -14.57 -2.97 11.15
C THR A 490 -15.65 -1.93 11.38
N MET A 491 -15.81 -1.44 12.62
CA MET A 491 -16.89 -0.52 13.01
C MET A 491 -16.42 0.89 13.37
N LEU A 492 -15.14 1.24 13.11
CA LEU A 492 -14.55 2.54 13.48
C LEU A 492 -15.42 3.74 13.09
N ASP A 493 -15.99 3.69 11.88
CA ASP A 493 -16.76 4.78 11.26
C ASP A 493 -18.16 4.95 11.90
N PHE A 494 -18.61 3.97 12.71
CA PHE A 494 -19.89 4.00 13.41
C PHE A 494 -19.77 4.34 14.90
N LEU A 495 -18.55 4.35 15.44
CA LEU A 495 -18.29 4.69 16.84
C LEU A 495 -18.25 6.21 17.02
N SER A 496 -18.93 6.71 18.05
CA SER A 496 -18.74 8.08 18.53
C SER A 496 -17.34 8.29 19.10
N ASP A 497 -16.88 9.53 19.22
CA ASP A 497 -15.55 9.82 19.74
C ASP A 497 -15.35 9.39 21.19
N GLN A 498 -16.43 9.37 21.99
CA GLN A 498 -16.41 8.81 23.34
C GLN A 498 -16.28 7.28 23.31
N GLU A 499 -17.06 6.59 22.48
CA GLU A 499 -16.96 5.13 22.34
C GLU A 499 -15.60 4.70 21.81
N LYS A 500 -15.00 5.45 20.87
CA LYS A 500 -13.62 5.23 20.41
C LYS A 500 -12.64 5.23 21.58
N LYS A 501 -12.72 6.24 22.47
CA LYS A 501 -11.88 6.33 23.68
C LYS A 501 -12.12 5.16 24.64
N ASP A 502 -13.38 4.81 24.91
CA ASP A 502 -13.73 3.75 25.85
C ASP A 502 -13.29 2.36 25.35
N VAL A 503 -13.43 2.11 24.05
CA VAL A 503 -12.99 0.86 23.39
C VAL A 503 -11.47 0.76 23.38
N THR A 504 -10.74 1.82 23.03
CA THR A 504 -9.27 1.80 23.04
C THR A 504 -8.70 1.65 24.44
N GLN A 505 -9.25 2.37 25.42
CA GLN A 505 -8.84 2.23 26.83
C GLN A 505 -9.09 0.80 27.33
N SER A 506 -10.21 0.19 26.94
CA SER A 506 -10.50 -1.21 27.25
C SER A 506 -9.50 -2.15 26.57
N LEU A 507 -9.16 -1.90 25.31
CA LEU A 507 -8.20 -2.70 24.56
C LEU A 507 -6.81 -2.66 25.21
N GLU A 508 -6.28 -1.46 25.52
CA GLU A 508 -4.99 -1.29 26.20
C GLU A 508 -4.95 -2.00 27.56
N ASN A 509 -6.05 -1.90 28.32
CA ASN A 509 -6.17 -2.59 29.60
C ASN A 509 -6.06 -4.11 29.46
N TYR A 510 -6.57 -4.70 28.37
CA TYR A 510 -6.45 -6.14 28.14
C TYR A 510 -5.10 -6.53 27.51
N THR A 511 -4.58 -5.73 26.59
CA THR A 511 -3.29 -6.00 25.94
C THR A 511 -2.12 -5.90 26.91
N SER A 512 -2.25 -5.10 27.98
CA SER A 512 -1.29 -5.11 29.11
C SER A 512 -1.12 -6.49 29.78
N LYS A 513 -2.13 -7.37 29.67
CA LYS A 513 -2.10 -8.74 30.23
C LYS A 513 -1.84 -9.80 29.16
N CYS A 514 -2.34 -9.59 27.95
CA CYS A 514 -2.26 -10.52 26.84
C CYS A 514 -2.14 -9.72 25.54
N PRO A 515 -0.93 -9.52 25.00
CA PRO A 515 -0.72 -8.77 23.77
C PRO A 515 -1.57 -9.34 22.62
N GLY A 516 -2.06 -8.46 21.75
CA GLY A 516 -2.72 -8.90 20.52
C GLY A 516 -1.70 -9.46 19.53
N THR A 517 -1.94 -10.64 19.00
CA THR A 517 -1.04 -11.33 18.07
C THR A 517 -1.73 -11.62 16.72
N MET A 518 -0.93 -11.96 15.72
CA MET A 518 -1.39 -12.39 14.39
C MET A 518 -1.71 -13.90 14.33
N GLU A 519 -1.90 -14.56 15.46
CA GLU A 519 -2.20 -15.99 15.53
C GLU A 519 -3.70 -16.29 15.39
N LEU A 520 -4.01 -17.47 14.84
CA LEU A 520 -5.38 -17.98 14.77
C LEU A 520 -5.86 -18.42 16.15
N ILE A 521 -7.06 -17.98 16.54
CA ILE A 521 -7.67 -18.45 17.78
C ILE A 521 -8.64 -19.58 17.45
N ALA A 522 -8.30 -20.80 17.87
CA ALA A 522 -9.18 -21.97 17.77
C ALA A 522 -10.13 -22.03 18.97
N LEU A 523 -11.43 -22.14 18.70
CA LEU A 523 -12.45 -22.33 19.71
C LEU A 523 -12.82 -23.82 19.87
N PRO A 524 -13.29 -24.25 21.06
CA PRO A 524 -13.88 -25.57 21.23
C PRO A 524 -15.05 -25.76 20.26
N GLY A 525 -14.99 -26.81 19.42
CA GLY A 525 -15.99 -27.08 18.37
C GLY A 525 -15.51 -26.83 16.93
N GLY A 526 -14.23 -26.53 16.73
CA GLY A 526 -13.61 -26.47 15.39
C GLY A 526 -13.72 -25.12 14.67
N LEU A 527 -14.40 -24.13 15.27
CA LEU A 527 -14.45 -22.76 14.74
C LEU A 527 -13.10 -22.08 14.96
N THR A 528 -12.45 -21.65 13.88
CA THR A 528 -11.23 -20.85 13.93
C THR A 528 -11.55 -19.40 13.63
N LEU A 529 -10.96 -18.51 14.41
CA LEU A 529 -11.18 -17.08 14.26
C LEU A 529 -9.90 -16.42 13.70
N PRO A 530 -9.93 -15.77 12.51
CA PRO A 530 -8.75 -15.16 11.87
C PRO A 530 -8.18 -13.97 12.66
N PRO A 531 -6.86 -13.69 12.62
CA PRO A 531 -6.31 -12.50 13.24
C PRO A 531 -6.89 -11.21 12.62
N VAL A 532 -6.83 -10.11 13.37
CA VAL A 532 -7.39 -8.81 12.95
C VAL A 532 -6.26 -7.81 12.70
N PRO A 533 -5.82 -7.62 11.45
CA PRO A 533 -4.78 -6.64 11.13
C PRO A 533 -5.35 -5.22 11.19
N PHE A 534 -4.71 -4.34 11.97
CA PHE A 534 -5.06 -2.92 12.08
C PHE A 534 -4.61 -2.13 10.84
N THR A 535 -5.39 -2.24 9.77
CA THR A 535 -5.19 -1.46 8.54
C THR A 535 -5.84 -0.07 8.61
N LYS A 536 -6.72 0.16 9.60
CA LYS A 536 -7.32 1.48 9.87
C LYS A 536 -6.61 2.30 10.95
N LEU A 537 -5.61 1.74 11.65
CA LEU A 537 -4.97 2.39 12.80
C LEU A 537 -3.45 2.15 12.77
N PRO A 538 -2.66 3.01 12.10
CA PRO A 538 -3.08 4.13 11.24
C PRO A 538 -3.53 3.70 9.84
N ILE A 539 -4.28 4.55 9.14
CA ILE A 539 -4.65 4.33 7.73
C ILE A 539 -3.46 4.71 6.84
N VAL A 540 -2.91 3.75 6.08
CA VAL A 540 -1.94 4.04 5.01
C VAL A 540 -2.66 4.29 3.69
N ARG A 541 -2.33 5.40 3.01
CA ARG A 541 -2.94 5.78 1.73
C ARG A 541 -1.99 5.69 0.54
N ARG A 542 -0.68 5.79 0.77
CA ARG A 542 0.35 5.72 -0.29
C ARG A 542 1.64 5.16 0.27
N VAL A 543 2.30 4.34 -0.54
CA VAL A 543 3.65 3.81 -0.28
C VAL A 543 4.54 4.19 -1.46
N LYS A 544 5.76 4.67 -1.19
CA LYS A 544 6.74 5.03 -2.20
C LYS A 544 8.14 4.62 -1.74
N LEU A 545 8.81 3.77 -2.51
CA LEU A 545 10.23 3.49 -2.33
C LEU A 545 11.03 4.72 -2.79
N LEU A 546 12.02 5.12 -2.00
CA LEU A 546 12.89 6.26 -2.30
C LEU A 546 14.21 5.77 -2.90
N ASN A 547 14.74 6.54 -3.84
CA ASN A 547 16.08 6.33 -4.39
C ASN A 547 17.13 6.73 -3.33
N LEU A 548 18.32 6.16 -3.41
CA LEU A 548 19.44 6.55 -2.56
C LEU A 548 19.79 8.04 -2.75
N PRO A 549 20.35 8.70 -1.71
CA PRO A 549 20.91 10.05 -1.84
C PRO A 549 21.91 10.11 -3.01
N ALA A 550 22.01 11.24 -3.70
CA ALA A 550 22.82 11.35 -4.94
C ALA A 550 24.27 10.85 -4.79
N SER A 551 24.89 11.07 -3.63
CA SER A 551 26.25 10.61 -3.30
C SER A 551 26.40 9.08 -3.17
N LEU A 552 25.30 8.36 -2.95
CA LEU A 552 25.26 6.90 -2.77
C LEU A 552 24.65 6.16 -3.96
N ARG A 553 24.09 6.88 -4.94
CA ARG A 553 23.45 6.26 -6.12
C ARG A 553 24.47 5.47 -6.94
N PRO A 554 24.16 4.21 -7.28
CA PRO A 554 25.01 3.43 -8.16
C PRO A 554 24.81 3.82 -9.63
N HIS A 555 25.89 3.75 -10.39
CA HIS A 555 25.90 3.94 -11.83
C HIS A 555 26.60 2.75 -12.50
N LYS A 556 26.06 2.27 -13.61
CA LYS A 556 26.66 1.15 -14.36
C LYS A 556 27.70 1.67 -15.36
N MET A 557 28.89 1.10 -15.34
CA MET A 557 29.94 1.40 -16.32
C MET A 557 29.44 1.05 -17.72
N LYS A 558 29.55 2.00 -18.66
CA LYS A 558 29.26 1.75 -20.07
C LYS A 558 30.39 0.88 -20.64
N SER A 559 30.10 -0.39 -20.94
CA SER A 559 31.05 -1.27 -21.62
C SER A 559 31.36 -0.75 -23.03
N LEU A 560 32.64 -0.53 -23.34
CA LEU A 560 33.12 -0.17 -24.68
C LEU A 560 33.12 -1.37 -25.64
N LEU A 561 32.84 -2.59 -25.17
CA LEU A 561 32.92 -3.84 -25.93
C LEU A 561 31.54 -4.46 -26.26
N GLY A 562 30.49 -3.66 -26.29
CA GLY A 562 29.15 -4.11 -26.63
C GLY A 562 28.34 -3.03 -27.33
N GLN A 563 28.77 -2.59 -28.52
CA GLN A 563 27.86 -2.00 -29.48
C GLN A 563 26.85 -3.08 -29.91
N ASN A 564 25.82 -3.29 -29.09
CA ASN A 564 24.58 -3.88 -29.56
C ASN A 564 24.06 -2.97 -30.67
N VAL A 565 23.85 -3.59 -31.83
CA VAL A 565 23.16 -3.04 -33.01
C VAL A 565 21.76 -2.60 -32.59
N SER A 566 21.67 -1.44 -31.96
CA SER A 566 20.42 -0.70 -31.81
C SER A 566 20.31 0.17 -33.04
N THR A 567 19.44 -0.26 -33.95
CA THR A 567 19.07 0.39 -35.19
C THR A 567 18.69 1.86 -34.96
N LYS A 568 19.67 2.76 -35.00
CA LYS A 568 19.42 4.15 -35.39
C LYS A 568 19.48 4.22 -36.91
N SER A 569 18.34 3.88 -37.52
CA SER A 569 18.08 4.27 -38.90
C SER A 569 18.14 5.81 -39.00
N PRO A 570 18.78 6.40 -40.03
CA PRO A 570 18.83 7.84 -40.21
C PRO A 570 17.52 8.41 -40.78
N PHE A 571 16.48 7.59 -41.00
CA PHE A 571 15.20 8.03 -41.53
C PHE A 571 14.20 8.39 -40.43
N ILE A 572 13.94 9.68 -40.33
CA ILE A 572 12.86 10.30 -39.58
C ILE A 572 11.53 9.86 -40.24
N TYR A 573 10.65 9.21 -39.46
CA TYR A 573 9.31 8.67 -39.81
C TYR A 573 9.20 7.27 -40.46
N SER A 574 8.67 6.32 -39.68
CA SER A 574 7.93 5.14 -40.16
C SER A 574 6.68 4.94 -39.31
N PRO A 575 5.47 5.31 -39.80
CA PRO A 575 4.24 5.33 -39.01
C PRO A 575 3.53 3.96 -38.91
N ILE A 576 4.26 2.84 -38.98
CA ILE A 576 3.68 1.47 -38.91
C ILE A 576 4.09 0.71 -37.63
N ILE A 577 5.07 1.19 -36.86
CA ILE A 577 5.49 0.56 -35.58
C ILE A 577 4.62 1.02 -34.39
N ALA A 578 3.72 2.00 -34.60
CA ALA A 578 2.93 2.62 -33.54
C ALA A 578 1.74 1.77 -33.01
N HIS A 579 1.42 0.61 -33.61
CA HIS A 579 0.25 -0.18 -33.21
C HIS A 579 0.52 -1.58 -32.63
N ASN A 580 1.78 -1.96 -32.37
CA ASN A 580 2.11 -3.21 -31.67
C ASN A 580 2.72 -3.00 -30.26
N ARG A 581 2.42 -1.85 -29.61
CA ARG A 581 2.61 -1.71 -28.16
C ARG A 581 1.30 -2.00 -27.44
N GLY A 582 0.94 -3.28 -27.45
CA GLY A 582 0.12 -3.85 -26.38
C GLY A 582 0.86 -3.69 -25.04
N GLU A 583 0.09 -3.50 -23.99
CA GLU A 583 0.47 -3.06 -22.66
C GLU A 583 1.40 -4.04 -21.91
N GLU A 584 2.71 -3.89 -22.06
CA GLU A 584 3.69 -4.41 -21.09
C GLU A 584 4.74 -3.33 -20.77
N ARG A 585 4.30 -2.21 -20.17
CA ARG A 585 5.23 -1.35 -19.45
C ARG A 585 5.70 -2.11 -18.21
N ASN A 586 6.93 -2.60 -18.26
CA ASN A 586 7.65 -3.28 -17.19
C ASN A 586 7.38 -2.64 -15.82
N LYS A 587 6.95 -3.48 -14.87
CA LYS A 587 6.56 -3.17 -13.49
C LYS A 587 7.74 -2.83 -12.55
N LYS A 588 8.95 -2.58 -13.08
CA LYS A 588 10.18 -2.39 -12.30
C LYS A 588 10.46 -0.91 -12.06
N ILE A 589 10.86 -0.59 -10.83
CA ILE A 589 11.35 0.72 -10.42
C ILE A 589 12.62 1.07 -11.24
N ASP A 590 12.80 2.36 -11.52
CA ASP A 590 13.86 2.91 -12.40
C ASP A 590 15.20 3.16 -11.72
N PHE A 591 15.31 2.86 -10.43
CA PHE A 591 16.54 2.94 -9.64
C PHE A 591 16.83 1.63 -8.92
N GLN A 592 18.03 1.55 -8.34
CA GLN A 592 18.56 0.38 -7.65
C GLN A 592 18.94 0.77 -6.21
N TRP A 593 18.88 -0.21 -5.31
CA TRP A 593 19.46 -0.12 -3.97
C TRP A 593 20.79 -0.87 -3.93
N VAL A 594 21.60 -0.60 -2.90
CA VAL A 594 22.94 -1.17 -2.75
C VAL A 594 22.99 -1.95 -1.45
N GLN A 595 23.55 -3.17 -1.49
CA GLN A 595 23.78 -3.99 -0.31
C GLN A 595 24.54 -3.19 0.76
N GLY A 596 24.06 -3.26 2.00
CA GLY A 596 24.64 -2.56 3.15
C GLY A 596 24.24 -1.08 3.28
N ASP A 597 23.61 -0.46 2.28
CA ASP A 597 23.11 0.91 2.34
C ASP A 597 21.75 1.03 3.04
N VAL A 598 21.57 2.13 3.78
CA VAL A 598 20.28 2.47 4.38
C VAL A 598 19.33 2.88 3.26
N CYS A 599 18.26 2.11 3.09
CA CYS A 599 17.23 2.30 2.09
C CYS A 599 15.96 2.84 2.76
N GLU A 600 15.26 3.73 2.06
CA GLU A 600 14.11 4.44 2.64
C GLU A 600 12.81 4.13 1.90
N VAL A 601 11.74 3.93 2.66
CA VAL A 601 10.37 3.77 2.16
C VAL A 601 9.47 4.79 2.83
N GLN A 602 8.83 5.64 2.04
CA GLN A 602 7.92 6.66 2.53
C GLN A 602 6.46 6.16 2.50
N LEU A 603 5.80 6.27 3.64
CA LEU A 603 4.38 5.99 3.85
C LEU A 603 3.62 7.30 4.09
N MET A 604 2.48 7.49 3.43
CA MET A 604 1.53 8.54 3.80
C MET A 604 0.46 7.94 4.71
N VAL A 605 0.58 8.21 6.01
CA VAL A 605 -0.31 7.69 7.06
C VAL A 605 -1.32 8.75 7.50
N TYR A 606 -2.47 8.32 8.02
CA TYR A 606 -3.49 9.18 8.60
C TYR A 606 -4.03 8.55 9.89
N ASN A 607 -4.09 9.33 10.96
CA ASN A 607 -4.73 8.94 12.21
C ASN A 607 -6.22 9.34 12.20
N PRO A 608 -7.19 8.40 12.15
CA PRO A 608 -8.62 8.71 12.22
C PRO A 608 -9.16 8.91 13.64
N MET A 609 -8.32 8.82 14.68
CA MET A 609 -8.75 8.91 16.07
C MET A 609 -8.86 10.37 16.53
N PRO A 610 -9.79 10.68 17.45
CA PRO A 610 -9.99 12.04 17.99
C PRO A 610 -8.95 12.41 19.07
N PHE A 611 -7.82 11.70 19.11
CA PHE A 611 -6.72 11.89 20.05
C PHE A 611 -5.40 11.41 19.42
N GLU A 612 -4.29 11.75 20.06
CA GLU A 612 -2.94 11.38 19.62
C GLU A 612 -2.77 9.85 19.60
N LEU A 613 -2.35 9.30 18.46
CA LEU A 613 -2.15 7.87 18.25
C LEU A 613 -0.67 7.53 18.34
N ARG A 614 -0.31 6.74 19.36
CA ARG A 614 1.03 6.17 19.50
C ARG A 614 1.12 4.88 18.69
N VAL A 615 2.09 4.84 17.79
CA VAL A 615 2.39 3.70 16.93
C VAL A 615 3.78 3.22 17.27
N GLU A 616 3.89 2.01 17.80
CA GLU A 616 5.15 1.41 18.22
C GLU A 616 5.59 0.36 17.20
N ASN A 617 6.90 0.09 17.14
CA ASN A 617 7.51 -0.94 16.30
C ASN A 617 7.00 -0.94 14.85
N MET A 618 6.87 0.23 14.23
CA MET A 618 6.47 0.31 12.82
C MET A 618 7.65 -0.03 11.93
N GLY A 619 7.60 -1.16 11.22
CA GLY A 619 8.68 -1.64 10.37
C GLY A 619 8.18 -2.22 9.04
N LEU A 620 9.08 -2.43 8.09
CA LEU A 620 8.75 -2.93 6.76
C LEU A 620 8.63 -4.46 6.75
N LEU A 621 7.65 -4.96 6.00
CA LEU A 621 7.53 -6.38 5.65
C LEU A 621 8.02 -6.57 4.22
N THR A 622 9.09 -7.32 4.04
CA THR A 622 9.75 -7.51 2.75
C THR A 622 9.86 -9.00 2.40
N SER A 623 10.08 -9.28 1.11
CA SER A 623 10.42 -10.62 0.61
C SER A 623 11.47 -10.55 -0.49
N GLY A 624 12.21 -11.63 -0.71
CA GLY A 624 13.33 -11.69 -1.65
C GLY A 624 14.66 -11.69 -0.91
N VAL A 625 15.43 -10.61 -1.03
CA VAL A 625 16.72 -10.45 -0.32
C VAL A 625 16.52 -10.37 1.20
N GLU A 626 17.55 -10.80 1.95
CA GLU A 626 17.59 -10.57 3.39
C GLU A 626 17.64 -9.07 3.67
N PHE A 627 16.70 -8.58 4.48
CA PHE A 627 16.51 -7.15 4.74
C PHE A 627 16.29 -6.91 6.23
N GLU A 628 17.15 -6.10 6.81
CA GLU A 628 17.05 -5.66 8.20
C GLU A 628 16.21 -4.38 8.26
N SER A 629 14.93 -4.50 8.60
CA SER A 629 14.08 -3.33 8.85
C SER A 629 14.40 -2.73 10.21
N LEU A 630 14.55 -1.41 10.28
CA LEU A 630 14.74 -0.68 11.54
C LEU A 630 13.39 -0.11 12.00
N PRO A 631 12.78 -0.64 13.08
CA PRO A 631 11.46 -0.20 13.50
C PRO A 631 11.47 1.24 14.02
N ALA A 632 10.42 2.00 13.69
CA ALA A 632 10.21 3.36 14.16
C ALA A 632 9.03 3.43 15.15
N ALA A 633 9.14 4.32 16.14
CA ALA A 633 8.03 4.73 16.98
C ALA A 633 7.53 6.11 16.55
N LEU A 634 6.23 6.29 16.46
CA LEU A 634 5.59 7.48 15.91
C LEU A 634 4.48 7.95 16.85
N SER A 635 4.32 9.26 16.95
CA SER A 635 3.18 9.88 17.62
C SER A 635 2.43 10.74 16.61
N LEU A 636 1.24 10.27 16.21
CA LEU A 636 0.43 10.93 15.19
C LEU A 636 -0.62 11.82 15.86
N PRO A 637 -0.69 13.12 15.55
CA PRO A 637 -1.72 14.01 16.09
C PRO A 637 -3.14 13.49 15.83
N ALA A 638 -4.10 13.93 16.65
CA ALA A 638 -5.52 13.65 16.41
C ALA A 638 -5.93 14.12 15.01
N GLU A 639 -6.63 13.27 14.26
CA GLU A 639 -7.12 13.60 12.91
C GLU A 639 -6.04 14.24 12.00
N SER A 640 -4.80 13.73 12.06
CA SER A 640 -3.57 14.35 11.57
C SER A 640 -3.53 14.82 10.10
N GLY A 641 -4.53 14.48 9.29
CA GLY A 641 -4.42 14.47 7.84
C GLY A 641 -3.32 13.50 7.35
N LEU A 642 -2.91 13.63 6.09
CA LEU A 642 -1.85 12.80 5.52
C LEU A 642 -0.48 13.23 6.05
N TYR A 643 0.10 12.40 6.90
CA TYR A 643 1.40 12.60 7.53
C TYR A 643 2.47 11.71 6.86
N PRO A 644 3.61 12.27 6.40
CA PRO A 644 4.68 11.47 5.79
C PRO A 644 5.52 10.78 6.88
N VAL A 645 5.69 9.47 6.77
CA VAL A 645 6.55 8.65 7.63
C VAL A 645 7.57 7.95 6.75
N THR A 646 8.84 8.09 7.08
CA THR A 646 9.92 7.36 6.40
C THR A 646 10.36 6.19 7.27
N LEU A 647 10.15 4.97 6.77
CA LEU A 647 10.72 3.75 7.36
C LEU A 647 12.03 3.42 6.65
N VAL A 648 12.99 2.90 7.40
CA VAL A 648 14.33 2.64 6.89
C VAL A 648 14.73 1.19 7.17
N GLY A 649 15.63 0.66 6.34
CA GLY A 649 16.23 -0.64 6.56
C GLY A 649 17.41 -0.90 5.64
N VAL A 650 18.14 -1.99 5.89
CA VAL A 650 19.41 -2.31 5.23
C VAL A 650 19.29 -3.67 4.54
N PRO A 651 19.48 -3.76 3.21
CA PRO A 651 19.55 -5.05 2.52
C PRO A 651 20.90 -5.70 2.78
N GLN A 652 20.88 -6.96 3.24
CA GLN A 652 22.06 -7.72 3.64
C GLN A 652 22.64 -8.55 2.49
N THR A 653 21.83 -8.84 1.46
CA THR A 653 22.21 -9.63 0.28
C THR A 653 21.76 -8.97 -1.02
N THR A 654 22.33 -9.40 -2.14
CA THR A 654 21.98 -8.90 -3.49
C THR A 654 20.80 -9.68 -4.07
N GLY A 655 20.09 -9.07 -5.02
CA GLY A 655 18.94 -9.69 -5.68
C GLY A 655 17.73 -8.76 -5.76
N THR A 656 16.53 -9.32 -5.89
CA THR A 656 15.29 -8.52 -5.97
C THR A 656 14.60 -8.48 -4.63
N ILE A 657 14.25 -7.28 -4.13
CA ILE A 657 13.46 -7.10 -2.91
C ILE A 657 12.08 -6.56 -3.27
N THR A 658 11.04 -7.10 -2.62
CA THR A 658 9.66 -6.59 -2.73
C THR A 658 9.17 -6.18 -1.35
N VAL A 659 8.68 -4.94 -1.25
CA VAL A 659 8.00 -4.42 -0.05
C VAL A 659 6.55 -4.88 -0.08
N ASN A 660 6.22 -5.85 0.78
CA ASN A 660 4.90 -6.49 0.86
C ASN A 660 3.93 -5.73 1.77
N GLY A 661 4.44 -4.94 2.71
CA GLY A 661 3.62 -4.31 3.74
C GLY A 661 4.45 -3.65 4.83
N TYR A 662 3.80 -3.46 5.97
CA TYR A 662 4.43 -3.01 7.20
C TYR A 662 3.84 -3.77 8.39
N HIS A 663 4.63 -3.93 9.44
CA HIS A 663 4.13 -4.37 10.74
C HIS A 663 4.04 -3.17 11.68
N THR A 664 3.19 -3.26 12.69
CA THR A 664 3.00 -2.20 13.68
C THR A 664 2.42 -2.74 14.98
N THR A 665 2.70 -2.08 16.09
CA THR A 665 2.02 -2.28 17.37
C THR A 665 1.24 -1.03 17.74
N VAL A 666 -0.08 -1.16 17.85
CA VAL A 666 -0.98 -0.06 18.25
C VAL A 666 -1.91 -0.56 19.35
N PHE A 667 -2.02 0.19 20.45
CA PHE A 667 -2.78 -0.21 21.65
C PHE A 667 -2.40 -1.61 22.19
N GLY A 668 -1.14 -2.03 22.02
CA GLY A 668 -0.64 -3.35 22.42
C GLY A 668 -1.07 -4.51 21.51
N VAL A 669 -1.59 -4.22 20.31
CA VAL A 669 -1.93 -5.20 19.27
C VAL A 669 -0.87 -5.16 18.17
N PHE A 670 -0.13 -6.24 17.98
CA PHE A 670 0.79 -6.42 16.86
C PHE A 670 0.02 -6.81 15.60
N SER A 671 0.28 -6.12 14.49
CA SER A 671 -0.43 -6.29 13.22
C SER A 671 0.52 -6.33 12.03
N ASP A 672 0.37 -7.35 11.19
CA ASP A 672 0.98 -7.38 9.85
C ASP A 672 0.00 -6.86 8.81
N CYS A 673 0.32 -5.72 8.20
CA CYS A 673 -0.52 -5.01 7.25
C CYS A 673 0.07 -5.12 5.84
N LEU A 674 -0.45 -6.07 5.05
CA LEU A 674 -0.05 -6.28 3.66
C LEU A 674 -0.64 -5.23 2.72
N LEU A 675 0.14 -4.73 1.77
CA LEU A 675 -0.28 -3.69 0.82
C LEU A 675 -1.45 -4.12 -0.06
N ASP A 676 -1.50 -5.39 -0.46
CA ASP A 676 -2.59 -5.94 -1.29
C ASP A 676 -3.96 -5.88 -0.59
N ASN A 677 -3.99 -5.82 0.74
CA ASN A 677 -5.21 -5.75 1.52
C ASN A 677 -5.66 -4.30 1.79
N LEU A 678 -4.86 -3.29 1.40
CA LEU A 678 -5.14 -1.89 1.69
C LEU A 678 -5.98 -1.25 0.58
N PRO A 679 -7.11 -0.61 0.92
CA PRO A 679 -8.01 -0.04 -0.09
C PRO A 679 -7.36 1.14 -0.81
N GLY A 680 -7.26 1.05 -2.14
CA GLY A 680 -6.79 2.14 -3.01
C GLY A 680 -5.27 2.24 -3.17
N ILE A 681 -4.49 1.33 -2.59
CA ILE A 681 -3.04 1.26 -2.81
C ILE A 681 -2.76 0.36 -4.02
N LYS A 682 -2.00 0.89 -4.99
CA LYS A 682 -1.46 0.09 -6.09
C LYS A 682 -0.11 -0.50 -5.64
N THR A 683 0.05 -1.81 -5.75
CA THR A 683 1.32 -2.51 -5.47
C THR A 683 2.32 -2.46 -6.63
N SER A 684 1.95 -1.81 -7.73
CA SER A 684 2.88 -1.48 -8.82
C SER A 684 3.97 -0.52 -8.32
N GLY A 685 5.23 -0.93 -8.37
CA GLY A 685 6.36 -0.13 -7.89
C GLY A 685 6.80 -0.40 -6.45
N SER A 686 6.52 -1.61 -5.91
CA SER A 686 7.03 -2.07 -4.61
C SER A 686 8.28 -2.97 -4.71
N THR A 687 8.80 -3.19 -5.91
CA THR A 687 9.93 -4.09 -6.17
C THR A 687 11.13 -3.32 -6.71
N VAL A 688 12.28 -3.45 -6.05
CA VAL A 688 13.56 -2.82 -6.41
C VAL A 688 14.68 -3.87 -6.49
N GLU A 689 15.65 -3.64 -7.36
CA GLU A 689 16.85 -4.47 -7.48
C GLU A 689 17.93 -3.96 -6.52
N VAL A 690 18.52 -4.88 -5.74
CA VAL A 690 19.64 -4.65 -4.84
C VAL A 690 20.91 -5.17 -5.50
N ILE A 691 21.85 -4.27 -5.74
CA ILE A 691 23.17 -4.59 -6.32
C ILE A 691 24.21 -4.82 -5.21
N PRO A 692 25.39 -5.41 -5.54
CA PRO A 692 26.45 -5.63 -4.56
C PRO A 692 26.99 -4.35 -3.92
N ALA A 693 27.60 -4.51 -2.75
CA ALA A 693 28.14 -3.42 -1.96
C ALA A 693 29.17 -2.58 -2.74
N LEU A 694 29.15 -1.27 -2.50
CA LEU A 694 30.05 -0.28 -3.08
C LEU A 694 30.69 0.55 -1.95
N PRO A 695 31.96 1.00 -2.10
CA PRO A 695 32.62 1.84 -1.12
C PRO A 695 31.88 3.16 -0.90
N ARG A 696 32.04 3.78 0.27
CA ARG A 696 31.42 5.08 0.61
C ARG A 696 32.52 6.10 0.89
N LEU A 697 32.50 7.21 0.16
CA LEU A 697 33.47 8.29 0.34
C LEU A 697 32.85 9.52 1.01
N GLN A 698 33.58 10.06 1.98
CA GLN A 698 33.32 11.37 2.55
C GLN A 698 34.42 12.36 2.12
N ILE A 699 34.01 13.56 1.67
CA ILE A 699 34.94 14.62 1.28
C ILE A 699 35.05 15.68 2.38
N SER A 700 36.28 16.04 2.73
CA SER A 700 36.60 17.27 3.45
C SER A 700 37.68 18.07 2.72
N THR A 701 37.67 19.39 2.89
CA THR A 701 38.50 20.33 2.11
C THR A 701 39.25 21.31 3.02
N SER A 702 40.39 21.84 2.56
CA SER A 702 41.12 22.91 3.27
C SER A 702 40.46 24.29 3.17
N LEU A 703 39.57 24.49 2.19
CA LEU A 703 38.84 25.74 1.96
C LEU A 703 37.51 25.78 2.74
N PRO A 704 37.02 26.99 3.10
CA PRO A 704 35.74 27.15 3.79
C PRO A 704 34.56 26.80 2.88
N ARG A 705 33.46 26.36 3.52
CA ARG A 705 32.20 26.06 2.81
C ARG A 705 31.59 27.34 2.24
N SER A 706 31.15 27.30 0.99
CA SER A 706 30.46 28.39 0.32
C SER A 706 28.96 28.40 0.67
N ALA A 707 28.38 29.60 0.83
CA ALA A 707 26.93 29.79 0.89
C ALA A 707 26.25 29.77 -0.49
N HIS A 708 27.04 29.89 -1.57
CA HIS A 708 26.54 29.85 -2.94
C HIS A 708 26.38 28.40 -3.40
N SER A 709 25.13 27.97 -3.60
CA SER A 709 24.83 26.66 -4.15
C SER A 709 24.91 26.73 -5.66
N LEU A 710 25.95 26.10 -6.23
CA LEU A 710 26.05 25.91 -7.67
C LEU A 710 24.98 24.90 -8.12
N GLN A 711 24.19 25.23 -9.15
CA GLN A 711 23.26 24.29 -9.78
C GLN A 711 23.81 23.92 -11.17
N PRO A 712 24.25 22.66 -11.39
CA PRO A 712 24.67 22.24 -12.72
C PRO A 712 23.45 22.12 -13.65
N SER A 713 23.65 22.43 -14.93
CA SER A 713 22.64 22.32 -15.98
C SER A 713 22.14 20.88 -16.24
N SER A 714 22.78 19.86 -15.66
CA SER A 714 22.45 18.43 -15.80
C SER A 714 21.57 17.85 -14.68
N GLY A 715 21.22 18.61 -13.64
CA GLY A 715 20.42 18.09 -12.51
C GLY A 715 21.20 17.20 -11.54
N ASP A 716 22.53 17.17 -11.60
CA ASP A 716 23.38 16.50 -10.63
C ASP A 716 23.44 17.30 -9.31
N GLU A 717 23.19 16.64 -8.17
CA GLU A 717 23.29 17.30 -6.85
C GLU A 717 24.77 17.39 -6.41
N ILE A 718 25.22 18.60 -6.06
CA ILE A 718 26.58 18.83 -5.57
C ILE A 718 26.61 18.60 -4.05
N SER A 719 27.50 17.70 -3.59
CA SER A 719 27.53 17.29 -2.18
C SER A 719 28.15 18.35 -1.25
N THR A 720 29.13 19.10 -1.75
CA THR A 720 29.86 20.11 -0.97
C THR A 720 30.21 21.30 -1.88
N ASN A 721 30.05 22.53 -1.38
CA ASN A 721 30.50 23.74 -2.09
C ASN A 721 31.57 24.44 -1.25
N VAL A 722 32.66 24.87 -1.90
CA VAL A 722 33.74 25.63 -1.28
C VAL A 722 33.96 26.95 -2.02
N SER A 723 34.39 27.97 -1.29
CA SER A 723 34.68 29.29 -1.86
C SER A 723 36.09 29.75 -1.52
N VAL A 724 36.71 30.47 -2.45
CA VAL A 724 38.01 31.12 -2.25
C VAL A 724 38.06 32.48 -2.95
N GLN A 725 38.72 33.44 -2.31
CA GLN A 725 38.98 34.77 -2.87
C GLN A 725 40.44 34.86 -3.31
N LEU A 726 40.66 35.05 -4.61
CA LEU A 726 41.97 35.13 -5.24
C LEU A 726 42.13 36.45 -5.97
N TYR A 727 43.35 36.96 -6.02
CA TYR A 727 43.71 38.05 -6.93
C TYR A 727 44.01 37.50 -8.32
N ASN A 728 43.75 38.28 -9.38
CA ASN A 728 44.07 37.86 -10.75
C ASN A 728 45.57 37.55 -10.88
N GLY A 729 45.94 36.36 -11.31
CA GLY A 729 47.33 35.86 -11.35
C GLY A 729 47.78 35.07 -10.13
N GLU A 730 47.00 35.06 -9.04
CA GLU A 730 47.30 34.30 -7.82
C GLU A 730 47.06 32.79 -8.04
N THR A 731 47.91 31.96 -7.43
CA THR A 731 47.75 30.51 -7.39
C THR A 731 47.56 30.05 -5.95
N GLN A 732 46.52 29.25 -5.71
CA GLN A 732 46.19 28.72 -4.38
C GLN A 732 45.97 27.21 -4.45
N GLN A 733 46.51 26.49 -3.47
CA GLN A 733 46.29 25.06 -3.33
C GLN A 733 45.02 24.75 -2.53
N LEU A 734 44.19 23.85 -3.05
CA LEU A 734 43.06 23.20 -2.39
C LEU A 734 43.43 21.75 -2.08
N ILE A 735 43.47 21.42 -0.78
CA ILE A 735 43.69 20.05 -0.30
C ILE A 735 42.33 19.40 -0.05
N ILE A 736 42.08 18.29 -0.72
CA ILE A 736 40.87 17.48 -0.59
C ILE A 736 41.26 16.18 0.09
N LYS A 737 40.58 15.85 1.19
CA LYS A 737 40.73 14.59 1.91
C LYS A 737 39.53 13.69 1.59
N LEU A 738 39.82 12.53 1.02
CA LEU A 738 38.86 11.49 0.65
C LEU A 738 38.94 10.39 1.71
N GLU A 739 37.93 10.30 2.57
CA GLU A 739 37.85 9.27 3.62
C GLU A 739 36.93 8.13 3.19
N ASN A 740 37.41 6.89 3.23
CA ASN A 740 36.56 5.72 3.03
C ASN A 740 35.81 5.40 4.32
N ILE A 741 34.54 5.79 4.40
CA ILE A 741 33.64 5.54 5.53
C ILE A 741 32.80 4.27 5.35
N GLY A 742 33.03 3.52 4.27
CA GLY A 742 32.34 2.26 3.96
C GLY A 742 33.07 1.04 4.50
N MET A 743 32.52 -0.14 4.21
CA MET A 743 33.12 -1.44 4.56
C MET A 743 33.93 -2.05 3.40
N GLU A 744 33.70 -1.58 2.17
CA GLU A 744 34.41 -2.06 0.99
C GLU A 744 35.65 -1.21 0.71
N PRO A 745 36.77 -1.82 0.26
CA PRO A 745 37.94 -1.08 -0.18
C PRO A 745 37.64 -0.28 -1.45
N LEU A 746 38.27 0.88 -1.58
CA LEU A 746 38.17 1.73 -2.76
C LEU A 746 39.32 1.42 -3.73
N GLU A 747 39.02 0.88 -4.90
CA GLU A 747 40.05 0.38 -5.82
C GLU A 747 40.33 1.33 -6.98
N LYS A 748 39.31 2.06 -7.44
CA LYS A 748 39.40 2.93 -8.61
C LYS A 748 38.83 4.32 -8.31
N LEU A 749 39.56 5.36 -8.70
CA LEU A 749 39.14 6.76 -8.64
C LEU A 749 39.48 7.46 -9.97
N GLU A 750 38.49 8.11 -10.55
CA GLU A 750 38.62 8.99 -11.72
C GLU A 750 38.15 10.39 -11.30
N VAL A 751 38.96 11.42 -11.54
CA VAL A 751 38.61 12.81 -11.24
C VAL A 751 38.49 13.59 -12.53
N THR A 752 37.37 14.28 -12.71
CA THR A 752 37.12 15.18 -13.84
C THR A 752 36.71 16.55 -13.33
N SER A 753 37.03 17.61 -14.07
CA SER A 753 36.53 18.96 -13.77
C SER A 753 35.63 19.43 -14.89
N LYS A 754 34.61 20.22 -14.54
CA LYS A 754 33.77 20.96 -15.49
C LYS A 754 33.74 22.41 -15.06
N ILE A 755 34.30 23.28 -15.89
CA ILE A 755 34.19 24.73 -15.71
C ILE A 755 32.79 25.15 -16.17
N LEU A 756 32.07 25.89 -15.33
CA LEU A 756 30.77 26.45 -15.69
C LEU A 756 31.02 27.72 -16.51
N THR A 757 30.28 27.90 -17.60
CA THR A 757 30.56 28.95 -18.60
C THR A 757 30.66 30.33 -17.97
N THR A 758 31.86 30.89 -18.00
CA THR A 758 32.15 32.27 -17.58
C THR A 758 32.14 33.16 -18.82
N LYS A 759 31.73 34.43 -18.69
CA LYS A 759 31.79 35.41 -19.80
C LYS A 759 33.23 35.81 -20.16
N GLU A 760 34.22 35.23 -19.52
CA GLU A 760 35.61 35.71 -19.53
C GLU A 760 36.55 34.73 -20.21
N LYS A 761 37.44 35.24 -21.06
CA LYS A 761 38.54 34.45 -21.63
C LYS A 761 39.52 34.12 -20.50
N LEU A 762 39.65 32.84 -20.19
CA LEU A 762 40.66 32.29 -19.30
C LEU A 762 41.94 32.03 -20.10
N TYR A 763 43.09 32.41 -19.56
CA TYR A 763 44.39 32.17 -20.17
C TYR A 763 45.11 31.06 -19.39
N GLY A 764 45.33 29.89 -20.00
CA GLY A 764 45.91 28.72 -19.34
C GLY A 764 44.93 27.90 -18.47
N ASP A 765 45.47 26.93 -17.72
CA ASP A 765 44.67 25.98 -16.94
C ASP A 765 44.15 26.58 -15.63
N PHE A 766 42.83 26.71 -15.50
CA PHE A 766 42.18 27.20 -14.27
C PHE A 766 42.36 26.23 -13.08
N LEU A 767 42.30 24.93 -13.35
CA LEU A 767 42.48 23.86 -12.37
C LEU A 767 43.51 22.86 -12.90
N SER A 768 44.55 22.59 -12.11
CA SER A 768 45.54 21.55 -12.43
C SER A 768 45.80 20.66 -11.22
N TRP A 769 46.04 19.37 -11.46
CA TRP A 769 46.31 18.38 -10.42
C TRP A 769 47.15 17.22 -10.97
N LYS A 770 47.78 16.45 -10.08
CA LYS A 770 48.43 15.17 -10.38
C LYS A 770 47.76 14.08 -9.57
N LEU A 771 47.28 13.02 -10.23
CA LEU A 771 46.51 11.96 -9.58
C LEU A 771 47.39 10.78 -9.09
N GLU A 772 48.63 10.68 -9.56
CA GLU A 772 49.57 9.57 -9.28
C GLU A 772 49.83 9.40 -7.77
N GLU A 773 50.11 10.49 -7.05
CA GLU A 773 50.38 10.47 -5.61
C GLU A 773 49.15 10.05 -4.78
N THR A 774 47.95 10.40 -5.25
CA THR A 774 46.70 9.97 -4.62
C THR A 774 46.42 8.49 -4.92
N LEU A 775 46.61 8.03 -6.16
CA LEU A 775 46.39 6.63 -6.56
C LEU A 775 47.41 5.67 -5.92
N ALA A 776 48.60 6.14 -5.56
CA ALA A 776 49.57 5.34 -4.80
C ALA A 776 49.06 4.92 -3.40
N GLN A 777 48.00 5.57 -2.90
CA GLN A 777 47.35 5.23 -1.62
C GLN A 777 46.21 4.20 -1.78
N PHE A 778 46.00 3.66 -2.99
CA PHE A 778 44.92 2.74 -3.33
C PHE A 778 45.44 1.28 -3.41
N PRO A 779 44.63 0.27 -3.04
CA PRO A 779 43.25 0.37 -2.59
C PRO A 779 43.10 1.06 -1.22
N LEU A 780 42.17 2.00 -1.12
CA LEU A 780 41.95 2.74 0.13
C LEU A 780 41.02 1.93 1.04
N GLU A 781 41.62 1.28 2.05
CA GLU A 781 40.92 0.44 3.02
C GLU A 781 39.87 1.22 3.85
N PRO A 782 38.85 0.54 4.40
CA PRO A 782 37.89 1.13 5.34
C PRO A 782 38.55 1.94 6.46
N GLY A 783 38.05 3.16 6.69
CA GLY A 783 38.54 4.10 7.70
C GLY A 783 39.85 4.81 7.35
N LYS A 784 40.41 4.62 6.15
CA LYS A 784 41.61 5.34 5.69
C LYS A 784 41.25 6.59 4.88
N VAL A 785 42.19 7.55 4.86
CA VAL A 785 42.05 8.84 4.18
C VAL A 785 43.12 8.99 3.11
N ALA A 786 42.71 9.28 1.88
CA ALA A 786 43.59 9.68 0.79
C ALA A 786 43.59 11.21 0.64
N THR A 787 44.75 11.79 0.33
CA THR A 787 44.87 13.24 0.08
C THR A 787 45.03 13.52 -1.42
N PHE A 788 44.25 14.47 -1.93
CA PHE A 788 44.25 14.92 -3.31
C PHE A 788 44.41 16.45 -3.34
N THR A 789 45.44 16.94 -4.03
CA THR A 789 45.78 18.37 -4.06
C THR A 789 45.50 18.95 -5.43
N ILE A 790 44.76 20.05 -5.47
CA ILE A 790 44.42 20.79 -6.69
C ILE A 790 45.05 22.18 -6.60
N ASN A 791 45.70 22.62 -7.67
CA ASN A 791 46.16 23.99 -7.82
C ASN A 791 45.08 24.79 -8.56
N ILE A 792 44.56 25.82 -7.91
CA ILE A 792 43.63 26.80 -8.48
C ILE A 792 44.45 27.98 -8.94
N LYS A 793 44.53 28.21 -10.25
CA LYS A 793 45.26 29.35 -10.84
C LYS A 793 44.29 30.21 -11.60
N VAL A 794 44.17 31.48 -11.20
CA VAL A 794 43.29 32.42 -11.90
C VAL A 794 44.15 33.30 -12.79
N LYS A 795 43.93 33.25 -14.10
CA LYS A 795 44.64 34.11 -15.06
C LYS A 795 43.61 34.63 -16.08
N LEU A 796 43.03 35.77 -15.73
CA LEU A 796 42.07 36.54 -16.52
C LEU A 796 42.78 37.69 -17.23
N ASP A 797 42.09 38.37 -18.13
CA ASP A 797 42.64 39.54 -18.80
C ASP A 797 43.06 40.64 -17.81
N PHE A 798 44.33 41.06 -17.89
CA PHE A 798 44.92 42.14 -17.10
C PHE A 798 44.82 43.50 -17.80
N SER A 799 44.22 43.57 -19.01
CA SER A 799 44.00 44.83 -19.72
C SER A 799 42.91 45.68 -19.05
N CYS A 800 43.12 47.00 -19.00
CA CYS A 800 42.02 47.93 -18.73
C CYS A 800 41.16 48.05 -20.00
N GLN A 801 39.97 47.47 -20.02
CA GLN A 801 38.98 47.67 -21.09
C GLN A 801 38.34 49.08 -21.00
N GLU A 802 39.12 50.11 -21.30
CA GLU A 802 38.63 51.41 -21.77
C GLU A 802 39.42 51.77 -23.03
N ASN A 803 38.83 51.54 -24.21
CA ASN A 803 39.20 52.07 -25.53
C ASN A 803 40.70 52.32 -25.79
N LEU A 804 41.54 51.31 -25.59
CA LEU A 804 43.00 51.36 -25.81
C LEU A 804 43.45 51.64 -27.26
N LEU A 805 42.51 51.70 -28.22
CA LEU A 805 42.82 51.78 -29.65
C LEU A 805 42.55 53.16 -30.30
N GLN A 806 42.10 54.17 -29.54
CA GLN A 806 41.71 55.45 -30.14
C GLN A 806 42.85 56.49 -30.23
N ASP A 807 43.97 56.28 -29.52
CA ASP A 807 45.07 57.26 -29.41
C ASP A 807 46.32 56.94 -30.27
N LEU A 808 46.34 55.86 -31.06
CA LEU A 808 47.47 55.56 -31.97
C LEU A 808 47.34 56.22 -33.35
N SER A 809 46.23 56.94 -33.62
CA SER A 809 45.93 57.52 -34.93
C SER A 809 45.90 59.05 -34.97
N ASP A 810 46.28 59.77 -33.91
CA ASP A 810 46.09 61.22 -33.85
C ASP A 810 47.34 61.96 -33.34
N ASP A 811 48.30 62.21 -34.24
CA ASP A 811 49.26 63.31 -34.08
C ASP A 811 48.56 64.62 -34.51
N GLY A 812 47.83 65.23 -33.57
CA GLY A 812 47.12 66.50 -33.75
C GLY A 812 47.02 67.28 -32.44
N ILE A 813 47.77 68.36 -32.34
CA ILE A 813 47.92 69.22 -31.14
C ILE A 813 46.57 69.84 -30.71
N SER A 814 46.18 69.68 -29.44
CA SER A 814 45.37 70.69 -28.74
C SER A 814 45.67 70.77 -27.23
N VAL A 815 45.68 72.00 -26.72
CA VAL A 815 46.11 72.42 -25.37
C VAL A 815 44.88 72.82 -24.54
N SER A 816 44.67 72.21 -23.36
CA SER A 816 44.15 72.90 -22.16
C SER A 816 44.05 72.00 -20.89
N GLY A 817 44.92 72.26 -19.91
CA GLY A 817 44.65 72.49 -18.46
C GLY A 817 43.87 71.50 -17.54
N PHE A 818 44.62 70.72 -16.73
CA PHE A 818 44.53 70.43 -15.26
C PHE A 818 43.22 69.90 -14.58
N PRO A 819 43.24 69.34 -13.32
CA PRO A 819 44.29 68.73 -12.49
C PRO A 819 43.92 67.38 -11.79
N LEU A 820 44.89 66.82 -11.05
CA LEU A 820 44.87 65.58 -10.25
C LEU A 820 43.92 65.54 -9.03
N SER A 821 43.46 64.35 -8.64
CA SER A 821 43.23 64.01 -7.22
C SER A 821 43.31 62.51 -6.89
N SER A 822 44.01 62.21 -5.79
CA SER A 822 44.27 60.89 -5.15
C SER A 822 43.12 60.46 -4.21
N PRO A 823 42.93 59.15 -3.91
CA PRO A 823 41.90 58.68 -2.99
C PRO A 823 42.45 58.37 -1.60
N LEU A 824 41.86 58.94 -0.53
CA LEU A 824 41.93 58.38 0.83
C LEU A 824 40.78 58.89 1.72
N ARG A 825 40.09 57.92 2.37
CA ARG A 825 39.26 57.98 3.60
C ARG A 825 37.93 58.77 3.57
N GLN A 826 36.81 58.11 3.91
CA GLN A 826 36.34 57.99 5.31
C GLN A 826 35.09 57.09 5.48
N VAL A 827 35.04 56.49 6.66
CA VAL A 827 34.07 55.55 7.25
C VAL A 827 32.86 56.30 7.80
N VAL A 828 31.62 55.81 7.58
CA VAL A 828 30.51 55.82 8.58
C VAL A 828 29.48 54.71 8.25
N ARG A 829 29.16 53.87 9.25
CA ARG A 829 27.91 53.06 9.41
C ARG A 829 27.06 53.79 10.49
N PRO A 830 25.71 53.69 10.57
CA PRO A 830 25.04 52.40 10.87
C PRO A 830 23.55 52.18 10.48
N ARG A 831 23.14 50.89 10.52
CA ARG A 831 21.84 50.22 10.91
C ARG A 831 20.49 50.68 10.29
N MET A 832 19.41 49.89 10.21
CA MET A 832 19.04 48.46 10.15
C MET A 832 17.51 48.48 10.35
N GLU A 833 16.66 47.99 9.42
CA GLU A 833 15.38 47.34 9.76
C GLU A 833 14.68 46.62 8.59
N SER A 834 13.87 45.65 8.98
CA SER A 834 13.24 44.47 8.35
C SER A 834 12.38 44.62 7.08
N LYS A 835 12.66 43.74 6.09
CA LYS A 835 11.83 42.80 5.27
C LYS A 835 10.28 43.00 5.16
N PRO A 836 9.61 42.62 4.04
CA PRO A 836 9.82 41.33 3.34
C PRO A 836 9.86 41.36 1.80
N VAL A 837 10.20 40.18 1.28
CA VAL A 837 10.68 39.85 -0.06
C VAL A 837 9.55 39.29 -0.93
N ASN A 838 9.43 39.81 -2.16
CA ASN A 838 9.10 39.06 -3.38
C ASN A 838 9.77 39.77 -4.58
N PRO A 839 10.12 39.04 -5.66
CA PRO A 839 11.30 39.33 -6.48
C PRO A 839 10.98 40.34 -7.61
N PRO A 840 11.91 41.25 -7.95
CA PRO A 840 11.84 41.96 -9.22
C PRO A 840 12.83 41.40 -10.23
N GLU A 841 12.34 41.24 -11.45
CA GLU A 841 13.13 41.12 -12.67
C GLU A 841 13.93 42.40 -12.94
N SER A 842 15.16 42.17 -13.41
CA SER A 842 15.96 42.97 -14.34
C SER A 842 16.09 44.50 -14.20
N SER A 843 17.38 44.88 -14.17
CA SER A 843 17.99 46.08 -14.77
C SER A 843 17.95 47.41 -14.00
N ARG A 844 19.04 47.65 -13.23
CA ARG A 844 19.66 48.98 -13.12
C ARG A 844 21.17 48.85 -13.29
N ALA A 845 21.70 49.58 -14.26
CA ALA A 845 23.12 49.80 -14.50
C ALA A 845 23.66 50.83 -13.48
N GLY A 846 24.88 50.60 -12.99
CA GLY A 846 25.59 51.54 -12.12
C GLY A 846 26.01 50.96 -10.78
N ASP A 847 26.94 50.01 -10.81
CA ASP A 847 28.00 49.77 -9.80
C ASP A 847 28.81 48.57 -10.32
N SER A 848 29.86 48.84 -11.10
CA SER A 848 30.77 47.79 -11.58
C SER A 848 31.65 47.33 -10.43
N SER A 849 31.22 46.32 -9.68
CA SER A 849 32.16 45.54 -8.88
C SER A 849 33.20 44.95 -9.83
N HIS A 850 34.46 45.38 -9.73
CA HIS A 850 35.57 44.77 -10.49
C HIS A 850 35.88 43.32 -10.07
N VAL A 851 35.10 42.77 -9.13
CA VAL A 851 35.19 41.37 -8.69
C VAL A 851 34.49 40.50 -9.72
N LYS A 852 35.26 39.58 -10.30
CA LYS A 852 34.81 38.62 -11.31
C LYS A 852 34.59 37.27 -10.63
N THR A 853 33.74 36.41 -11.17
CA THR A 853 33.44 35.09 -10.57
C THR A 853 33.74 33.97 -11.54
N LEU A 854 34.44 32.94 -11.05
CA LEU A 854 34.72 31.71 -11.77
C LEU A 854 34.17 30.53 -10.98
N GLU A 855 33.55 29.58 -11.69
CA GLU A 855 32.90 28.44 -11.06
C GLU A 855 33.31 27.14 -11.75
N ALA A 856 33.61 26.12 -10.96
CA ALA A 856 33.92 24.79 -11.47
C ALA A 856 33.33 23.71 -10.57
N ILE A 857 33.07 22.55 -11.16
CA ILE A 857 32.61 21.35 -10.46
C ILE A 857 33.64 20.25 -10.67
N LEU A 858 34.15 19.69 -9.57
CA LEU A 858 35.02 18.53 -9.56
C LEU A 858 34.16 17.28 -9.32
N ASN A 859 34.21 16.32 -10.23
CA ASN A 859 33.49 15.06 -10.12
C ASN A 859 34.46 13.91 -9.85
N PHE A 860 34.20 13.21 -8.75
CA PHE A 860 34.92 12.03 -8.28
C PHE A 860 34.09 10.81 -8.61
N LYS A 861 34.51 10.05 -9.62
CA LYS A 861 33.93 8.78 -10.00
C LYS A 861 34.74 7.67 -9.36
N TYR A 862 34.11 6.80 -8.57
CA TYR A 862 34.84 5.83 -7.77
C TYR A 862 34.14 4.47 -7.63
N SER A 863 34.92 3.41 -7.46
CA SER A 863 34.43 2.03 -7.31
C SER A 863 35.43 1.15 -6.57
N GLY A 864 34.97 0.04 -6.00
CA GLY A 864 35.79 -1.04 -5.44
C GLY A 864 34.92 -2.18 -4.93
N GLY A 865 35.53 -3.29 -4.51
CA GLY A 865 34.81 -4.43 -3.94
C GLY A 865 33.87 -5.15 -4.93
N PRO A 866 32.87 -5.91 -4.43
CA PRO A 866 31.97 -6.71 -5.26
C PRO A 866 31.19 -5.89 -6.30
N GLY A 867 30.77 -4.66 -5.95
CA GLY A 867 30.07 -3.78 -6.88
C GLY A 867 30.92 -3.36 -8.07
N HIS A 868 32.24 -3.21 -7.88
CA HIS A 868 33.18 -2.93 -8.98
C HIS A 868 33.27 -4.08 -9.98
N ILE A 869 33.31 -5.32 -9.48
CA ILE A 869 33.38 -6.54 -10.31
C ILE A 869 32.16 -6.65 -11.22
N GLU A 870 30.98 -6.26 -10.73
CA GLU A 870 29.74 -6.20 -11.53
C GLU A 870 29.62 -4.94 -12.41
N GLY A 871 30.65 -4.09 -12.41
CA GLY A 871 30.73 -2.90 -13.26
C GLY A 871 29.93 -1.72 -12.75
N TYR A 872 29.72 -1.58 -11.43
CA TYR A 872 29.10 -0.41 -10.82
C TYR A 872 30.12 0.57 -10.23
N TYR A 873 29.74 1.84 -10.15
CA TYR A 873 30.52 2.92 -9.56
C TYR A 873 29.58 3.96 -8.91
N ARG A 874 30.14 4.83 -8.06
CA ARG A 874 29.46 6.00 -7.49
C ARG A 874 30.10 7.29 -7.98
N ASN A 875 29.33 8.37 -7.90
CA ASN A 875 29.78 9.72 -8.21
C ASN A 875 29.62 10.60 -6.99
N LEU A 876 30.57 11.53 -6.83
CA LEU A 876 30.48 12.58 -5.84
C LEU A 876 31.03 13.88 -6.44
N SER A 877 30.41 15.01 -6.13
CA SER A 877 30.72 16.29 -6.78
C SER A 877 31.05 17.38 -5.76
N LEU A 878 32.15 18.09 -5.97
CA LEU A 878 32.59 19.25 -5.19
C LEU A 878 32.48 20.51 -6.05
N GLY A 879 31.64 21.45 -5.64
CA GLY A 879 31.52 22.76 -6.26
C GLY A 879 32.60 23.71 -5.74
N LEU A 880 33.26 24.42 -6.64
CA LEU A 880 34.27 25.42 -6.36
C LEU A 880 33.80 26.77 -6.90
N HIS A 881 33.67 27.75 -6.02
CA HIS A 881 33.37 29.14 -6.34
C HIS A 881 34.59 30.01 -6.07
N VAL A 882 35.08 30.72 -7.07
CA VAL A 882 36.27 31.56 -6.98
C VAL A 882 35.88 33.00 -7.27
N GLU A 883 36.01 33.85 -6.27
CA GLU A 883 35.89 35.31 -6.42
C GLU A 883 37.26 35.86 -6.77
N VAL A 884 37.31 36.61 -7.87
CA VAL A 884 38.55 37.14 -8.44
C VAL A 884 38.59 38.65 -8.29
N GLU A 885 39.51 39.12 -7.46
CA GLU A 885 39.83 40.54 -7.35
C GLU A 885 40.90 40.96 -8.37
N PRO A 886 40.84 42.19 -8.89
CA PRO A 886 41.91 42.70 -9.73
C PRO A 886 43.21 42.87 -8.93
N SER A 887 44.35 42.50 -9.52
CA SER A 887 45.68 42.60 -8.90
C SER A 887 46.50 43.76 -9.48
N VAL A 888 46.69 43.73 -10.80
CA VAL A 888 47.45 44.68 -11.60
C VAL A 888 46.66 44.94 -12.88
N PHE A 889 46.72 46.16 -13.37
CA PHE A 889 46.16 46.53 -14.67
C PHE A 889 47.26 47.04 -15.58
N PHE A 890 47.27 46.54 -16.81
CA PHE A 890 48.01 47.17 -17.89
C PHE A 890 47.13 48.23 -18.53
N THR A 891 47.58 49.48 -18.43
CA THR A 891 46.75 50.65 -18.74
C THR A 891 46.98 51.20 -20.14
N ARG A 892 48.19 51.06 -20.73
CA ARG A 892 48.56 51.56 -22.07
C ARG A 892 49.78 50.79 -22.63
N VAL A 893 49.89 50.74 -23.96
CA VAL A 893 51.11 50.35 -24.70
C VAL A 893 51.58 51.58 -25.50
N SER A 894 52.86 51.96 -25.41
CA SER A 894 53.40 53.17 -26.06
C SER A 894 54.88 53.00 -26.44
N THR A 895 55.33 53.74 -27.46
CA THR A 895 56.71 53.76 -27.99
C THR A 895 57.57 54.94 -27.51
N LEU A 896 57.01 55.85 -26.69
CA LEU A 896 57.65 57.08 -26.22
C LEU A 896 58.09 56.96 -24.74
N PRO A 897 59.05 57.79 -24.24
CA PRO A 897 59.50 57.73 -22.85
C PRO A 897 58.34 57.98 -21.88
N ALA A 898 58.02 56.97 -21.06
CA ALA A 898 56.91 57.03 -20.11
C ALA A 898 57.32 57.75 -18.81
N THR A 899 56.46 58.63 -18.30
CA THR A 899 56.60 59.30 -16.99
C THR A 899 56.04 58.46 -15.81
N ARG A 900 55.80 57.16 -16.03
CA ARG A 900 55.22 56.20 -15.06
C ARG A 900 56.03 54.89 -15.03
N MET A 901 55.73 53.98 -14.11
CA MET A 901 56.33 52.63 -14.06
C MET A 901 56.02 51.89 -15.37
N ALA A 902 57.04 51.57 -16.15
CA ALA A 902 56.94 50.94 -17.46
C ALA A 902 57.80 49.68 -17.52
N ILE A 903 57.35 48.68 -18.27
CA ILE A 903 58.13 47.47 -18.59
C ILE A 903 58.71 47.69 -19.98
N GLN A 904 60.03 47.92 -20.05
CA GLN A 904 60.73 48.03 -21.31
C GLN A 904 60.92 46.65 -21.92
N VAL A 905 60.53 46.49 -23.18
CA VAL A 905 60.66 45.25 -23.92
C VAL A 905 61.35 45.54 -25.24
N ASP A 906 62.40 44.77 -25.56
CA ASP A 906 63.07 44.87 -26.85
C ASP A 906 62.14 44.42 -27.99
N LYS A 907 62.35 44.98 -29.18
CA LYS A 907 61.67 44.48 -30.39
C LYS A 907 62.07 43.03 -30.65
N PHE A 908 61.09 42.19 -30.96
CA PHE A 908 61.30 40.77 -31.22
C PHE A 908 61.53 40.52 -32.71
N ASN A 909 62.41 39.56 -33.00
CA ASN A 909 62.49 38.95 -34.32
C ASN A 909 61.52 37.77 -34.37
N PHE A 910 60.38 37.96 -35.04
CA PHE A 910 59.33 36.93 -35.12
C PHE A 910 59.63 35.80 -36.13
N GLU A 911 60.67 35.93 -36.94
CA GLU A 911 60.97 34.95 -38.02
C GLU A 911 61.85 33.78 -37.56
N SER A 912 62.31 33.76 -36.30
CA SER A 912 63.11 32.65 -35.73
C SER A 912 62.30 31.59 -34.98
N PHE A 913 60.97 31.69 -34.93
CA PHE A 913 60.15 30.76 -34.17
C PHE A 913 59.93 29.46 -34.95
N PRO A 914 60.45 28.30 -34.48
CA PRO A 914 60.19 27.04 -35.15
C PRO A 914 58.69 26.74 -35.10
N GLU A 915 58.13 26.25 -36.21
CA GLU A 915 56.83 25.56 -36.18
C GLU A 915 56.92 24.47 -35.11
N SER A 916 55.97 24.45 -34.17
CA SER A 916 55.98 23.55 -33.03
C SER A 916 56.13 22.09 -33.49
N PRO A 917 57.14 21.34 -32.97
CA PRO A 917 57.28 19.94 -33.31
C PRO A 917 56.33 19.13 -32.44
N GLY A 918 55.06 19.01 -32.84
CA GLY A 918 54.14 18.13 -32.14
C GLY A 918 52.67 18.36 -32.47
N GLU A 919 52.23 17.85 -33.62
CA GLU A 919 50.98 17.08 -33.80
C GLU A 919 50.69 16.94 -35.31
N LYS A 920 51.22 15.86 -35.91
CA LYS A 920 50.73 15.39 -37.21
C LYS A 920 49.43 14.63 -36.97
N GLY A 921 48.28 15.22 -37.27
CA GLY A 921 47.01 14.48 -37.23
C GLY A 921 45.72 15.26 -37.56
N GLN A 922 45.43 15.40 -38.86
CA GLN A 922 44.08 15.50 -39.47
C GLN A 922 43.22 16.78 -39.27
N PHE A 923 43.07 17.51 -40.40
CA PHE A 923 42.05 18.54 -40.71
C PHE A 923 41.91 19.73 -39.76
N ALA A 924 42.97 20.55 -39.63
CA ALA A 924 42.83 21.91 -39.11
C ALA A 924 42.32 22.86 -40.22
N ASN A 925 41.25 23.61 -39.93
CA ASN A 925 40.66 24.61 -40.81
C ASN A 925 41.64 25.79 -40.97
N PRO A 926 41.91 26.34 -42.18
CA PRO A 926 42.90 27.41 -42.36
C PRO A 926 42.68 28.64 -41.46
N LYS A 927 41.42 28.93 -41.10
CA LYS A 927 41.05 30.01 -40.18
C LYS A 927 41.45 29.74 -38.71
N GLN A 928 41.44 28.49 -38.25
CA GLN A 928 41.84 28.14 -36.89
C GLN A 928 43.36 28.24 -36.72
N LEU A 929 44.13 27.86 -37.75
CA LEU A 929 45.58 28.04 -37.80
C LEU A 929 46.01 29.52 -37.86
N GLU A 930 45.18 30.40 -38.44
CA GLU A 930 45.42 31.86 -38.42
C GLU A 930 45.13 32.50 -37.06
N GLU A 931 44.15 32.00 -36.30
CA GLU A 931 43.86 32.45 -34.92
C GLU A 931 44.85 31.90 -33.88
N GLU A 932 45.37 30.67 -34.07
CA GLU A 932 46.33 30.05 -33.15
C GLU A 932 47.73 30.68 -33.19
N ARG A 933 48.14 31.28 -34.32
CA ARG A 933 49.46 31.93 -34.47
C ARG A 933 49.70 33.15 -33.56
N PRO A 934 48.80 34.14 -33.47
CA PRO A 934 48.95 35.27 -32.55
C PRO A 934 48.83 34.85 -31.08
N ASP A 935 47.94 33.89 -30.75
CA ASP A 935 47.81 33.36 -29.39
C ASP A 935 49.10 32.60 -28.95
N ALA A 936 49.71 31.80 -29.84
CA ALA A 936 50.99 31.13 -29.58
C ALA A 936 52.17 32.12 -29.42
N ARG A 937 52.23 33.16 -30.27
CA ARG A 937 53.22 34.25 -30.13
C ARG A 937 53.02 35.03 -28.83
N GLY A 938 51.77 35.28 -28.46
CA GLY A 938 51.39 35.92 -27.21
C GLY A 938 51.85 35.13 -25.98
N LEU A 939 51.62 33.81 -25.99
CA LEU A 939 52.07 32.89 -24.95
C LEU A 939 53.60 32.87 -24.81
N GLU A 940 54.34 32.85 -25.92
CA GLU A 940 55.81 32.87 -25.90
C GLU A 940 56.38 34.20 -25.40
N ILE A 941 55.83 35.34 -25.85
CA ILE A 941 56.21 36.67 -25.31
C ILE A 941 55.95 36.71 -23.82
N ASN A 942 54.77 36.27 -23.38
CA ASN A 942 54.42 36.24 -21.97
C ASN A 942 55.41 35.37 -21.15
N SER A 943 55.84 34.24 -21.70
CA SER A 943 56.83 33.35 -21.05
C SER A 943 58.24 33.97 -20.94
N LYS A 944 58.63 34.83 -21.89
CA LYS A 944 59.92 35.53 -21.85
C LYS A 944 59.91 36.72 -20.90
N LEU A 945 58.75 37.34 -20.70
CA LEU A 945 58.59 38.49 -19.81
C LEU A 945 58.52 38.09 -18.33
N ASP A 946 57.95 36.92 -18.02
CA ASP A 946 57.88 36.33 -16.67
C ASP A 946 57.54 37.34 -15.56
N ILE A 947 56.41 38.05 -15.74
CA ILE A 947 56.05 39.17 -14.87
C ILE A 947 55.36 38.66 -13.62
N HIS A 948 55.97 38.91 -12.46
CA HIS A 948 55.39 38.61 -11.15
C HIS A 948 55.03 39.87 -10.40
N TRP A 949 53.89 39.84 -9.73
CA TRP A 949 53.46 40.87 -8.79
C TRP A 949 53.47 40.33 -7.37
N GLY A 950 53.74 41.21 -6.41
CA GLY A 950 53.68 40.91 -4.99
C GLY A 950 53.03 42.07 -4.25
N ILE A 951 52.11 41.76 -3.34
CA ILE A 951 51.48 42.69 -2.42
C ILE A 951 51.99 42.34 -1.01
N PRO A 952 53.09 42.96 -0.54
CA PRO A 952 53.77 42.54 0.69
C PRO A 952 52.88 42.63 1.94
N SER A 953 51.97 43.61 1.99
CA SER A 953 51.03 43.81 3.11
C SER A 953 50.03 42.66 3.27
N LEU A 954 49.69 41.98 2.17
CA LEU A 954 48.77 40.83 2.16
C LEU A 954 49.52 39.49 2.11
N LYS A 955 50.86 39.51 1.94
CA LYS A 955 51.69 38.33 1.67
C LYS A 955 51.19 37.50 0.49
N ARG A 956 50.65 38.18 -0.52
CA ARG A 956 50.14 37.56 -1.74
C ARG A 956 51.04 37.92 -2.91
N SER A 957 51.17 36.99 -3.83
CA SER A 957 51.91 37.16 -5.07
C SER A 957 51.23 36.41 -6.18
N GLY A 958 51.47 36.81 -7.41
CA GLY A 958 50.92 36.15 -8.58
C GLY A 958 51.66 36.53 -9.84
N GLU A 959 51.26 35.91 -10.94
CA GLU A 959 51.82 36.13 -12.27
C GLU A 959 50.89 37.06 -13.06
N ALA A 960 51.42 38.14 -13.64
CA ALA A 960 50.66 39.01 -14.53
C ALA A 960 50.83 38.57 -15.98
N SER A 961 49.73 38.54 -16.73
CA SER A 961 49.77 38.20 -18.15
C SER A 961 49.61 39.40 -19.05
N VAL A 962 50.46 39.50 -20.08
CA VAL A 962 50.29 40.46 -21.16
C VAL A 962 49.49 39.92 -22.34
N GLU A 963 49.08 38.65 -22.33
CA GLU A 963 48.42 37.97 -23.45
C GLU A 963 47.16 38.72 -23.93
N GLY A 964 46.36 39.27 -23.01
CA GLY A 964 45.18 40.08 -23.35
C GLY A 964 45.48 41.43 -24.02
N LEU A 965 46.72 41.91 -23.97
CA LEU A 965 47.16 43.16 -24.61
C LEU A 965 47.78 42.94 -25.99
N LEU A 966 48.24 41.72 -26.28
CA LEU A 966 48.99 41.38 -27.49
C LEU A 966 48.05 41.12 -28.67
N ASN A 967 47.29 42.15 -29.03
CA ASN A 967 46.51 42.13 -30.27
C ASN A 967 47.45 42.20 -31.50
N GLN A 968 46.89 41.92 -32.68
CA GLN A 968 47.65 41.90 -33.93
C GLN A 968 48.42 43.21 -34.19
N LEU A 969 47.82 44.36 -33.87
CA LEU A 969 48.44 45.68 -34.04
C LEU A 969 49.66 45.88 -33.12
N VAL A 970 49.58 45.43 -31.86
CA VAL A 970 50.67 45.50 -30.89
C VAL A 970 51.81 44.55 -31.28
N LEU A 971 51.46 43.35 -31.77
CA LEU A 971 52.45 42.39 -32.28
C LEU A 971 53.24 42.97 -33.48
N GLU A 972 52.59 43.73 -34.37
CA GLU A 972 53.25 44.43 -35.48
C GLU A 972 54.23 45.51 -35.00
N HIS A 973 53.89 46.26 -33.95
CA HIS A 973 54.78 47.30 -33.39
C HIS A 973 56.01 46.73 -32.66
N LEU A 974 55.87 45.53 -32.08
CA LEU A 974 56.96 44.80 -31.44
C LEU A 974 57.93 44.18 -32.45
N GLN A 975 57.63 44.19 -33.76
CA GLN A 975 58.47 43.60 -34.80
C GLN A 975 59.64 44.52 -35.19
N LEU A 976 60.84 43.95 -35.33
CA LEU A 976 62.01 44.66 -35.86
C LEU A 976 61.85 44.89 -37.39
N ALA A 977 62.06 46.13 -37.87
CA ALA A 977 61.99 46.45 -39.30
C ALA A 977 63.28 45.99 -40.03
N PRO A 978 63.19 45.19 -41.12
CA PRO A 978 64.33 44.60 -41.80
C PRO A 978 64.91 45.44 -42.95
N LEU A 979 64.37 46.62 -43.27
CA LEU A 979 64.89 47.53 -44.30
C LEU A 979 65.52 48.78 -43.66
N GLN A 980 66.72 49.16 -44.08
CA GLN A 980 67.44 50.33 -43.58
C GLN A 980 67.70 51.34 -44.70
N TRP A 981 67.32 52.60 -44.49
CA TRP A 981 67.48 53.70 -45.45
C TRP A 981 68.47 54.75 -44.91
N ASP A 982 69.45 55.11 -45.72
CA ASP A 982 70.43 56.18 -45.44
C ASP A 982 70.30 57.27 -46.52
N VAL A 983 70.35 58.55 -46.15
CA VAL A 983 70.36 59.68 -47.10
C VAL A 983 71.57 60.56 -46.85
N LEU A 984 72.34 60.89 -47.90
CA LEU A 984 73.53 61.72 -47.81
C LEU A 984 73.38 62.97 -48.69
N VAL A 985 73.79 64.12 -48.17
CA VAL A 985 73.88 65.40 -48.91
C VAL A 985 75.34 65.84 -48.91
N ASP A 986 75.93 66.04 -50.10
CA ASP A 986 77.36 66.30 -50.28
C ASP A 986 78.28 65.33 -49.51
N GLY A 987 77.92 64.05 -49.53
CA GLY A 987 78.66 62.96 -48.90
C GLY A 987 78.52 62.89 -47.37
N GLN A 988 77.74 63.77 -46.74
CA GLN A 988 77.43 63.72 -45.32
C GLN A 988 76.08 63.06 -45.07
N LEU A 989 76.03 62.10 -44.13
CA LEU A 989 74.79 61.45 -43.73
C LEU A 989 73.87 62.44 -43.01
N CYS A 990 72.63 62.55 -43.48
CA CYS A 990 71.63 63.39 -42.87
C CYS A 990 70.97 62.67 -41.69
N ASP A 991 71.37 63.06 -40.48
CA ASP A 991 70.68 62.68 -39.24
C ASP A 991 69.65 63.76 -38.87
N ARG A 992 68.50 63.34 -38.31
CA ARG A 992 67.28 64.15 -38.05
C ARG A 992 67.45 65.49 -37.32
N GLU A 993 68.64 65.82 -36.82
CA GLU A 993 68.89 66.97 -35.94
C GLU A 993 69.85 68.01 -36.52
N ALA A 994 70.55 67.73 -37.63
CA ALA A 994 71.57 68.63 -38.19
C ALA A 994 71.28 69.02 -39.65
N ALA A 995 71.32 70.32 -39.93
CA ALA A 995 71.18 70.85 -41.29
C ALA A 995 72.47 70.64 -42.09
N ALA A 996 72.37 70.03 -43.27
CA ALA A 996 73.48 69.95 -44.23
C ALA A 996 73.71 71.33 -44.86
N ALA A 997 74.87 71.94 -44.64
CA ALA A 997 75.17 73.27 -45.17
C ALA A 997 75.73 73.20 -46.59
N CYS A 998 75.23 74.03 -47.51
CA CYS A 998 75.73 74.16 -48.88
C CYS A 998 75.85 75.63 -49.29
N GLN A 999 76.60 75.91 -50.37
CA GLN A 999 76.69 77.26 -50.94
C GLN A 999 75.66 77.49 -52.03
N VAL A 1000 75.05 78.67 -52.05
CA VAL A 1000 74.13 79.11 -53.10
C VAL A 1000 74.88 79.22 -54.42
N GLY A 1001 74.30 78.66 -55.48
CA GLY A 1001 74.88 78.66 -56.83
C GLY A 1001 75.73 77.43 -57.19
N ASP A 1002 76.08 76.59 -56.22
CA ASP A 1002 76.79 75.33 -56.46
C ASP A 1002 75.82 74.12 -56.50
N PRO A 1003 76.06 73.13 -57.38
CA PRO A 1003 75.26 71.92 -57.42
C PRO A 1003 75.60 71.01 -56.21
N VAL A 1004 74.59 70.75 -55.38
CA VAL A 1004 74.64 69.93 -54.16
C VAL A 1004 74.24 68.50 -54.50
N SER A 1005 75.11 67.53 -54.23
CA SER A 1005 74.84 66.12 -54.46
C SER A 1005 73.92 65.52 -53.39
N LEU A 1006 73.00 64.64 -53.80
CA LEU A 1006 72.06 63.91 -52.95
C LEU A 1006 72.14 62.42 -53.28
N GLU A 1007 72.49 61.60 -52.29
CA GLU A 1007 72.52 60.13 -52.38
C GLU A 1007 71.43 59.54 -51.47
N VAL A 1008 70.61 58.61 -51.98
CA VAL A 1008 69.68 57.83 -51.17
C VAL A 1008 70.03 56.35 -51.31
N ARG A 1009 70.31 55.69 -50.19
CA ARG A 1009 70.84 54.33 -50.15
C ARG A 1009 69.96 53.40 -49.32
N LEU A 1010 69.57 52.28 -49.92
CA LEU A 1010 68.78 51.21 -49.31
C LEU A 1010 69.66 50.00 -49.00
N THR A 1011 69.61 49.53 -47.76
CA THR A 1011 70.21 48.27 -47.32
C THR A 1011 69.11 47.28 -46.95
N ASN A 1012 69.06 46.15 -47.66
CA ASN A 1012 68.05 45.11 -47.41
C ASN A 1012 68.59 44.07 -46.41
N ARG A 1013 68.05 44.00 -45.19
CA ARG A 1013 68.38 42.95 -44.21
C ARG A 1013 67.29 41.87 -44.09
N SER A 1014 66.30 41.89 -44.97
CA SER A 1014 65.25 40.87 -45.05
C SER A 1014 65.73 39.64 -45.84
N PRO A 1015 65.11 38.45 -45.64
CA PRO A 1015 65.49 37.23 -46.35
C PRO A 1015 65.00 37.19 -47.82
N ARG A 1016 64.27 38.21 -48.29
CA ARG A 1016 63.72 38.29 -49.65
C ARG A 1016 64.28 39.51 -50.39
N SER A 1017 64.33 39.48 -51.72
CA SER A 1017 64.66 40.66 -52.51
C SER A 1017 63.56 41.73 -52.39
N VAL A 1018 63.93 43.01 -52.41
CA VAL A 1018 63.00 44.15 -52.34
C VAL A 1018 63.30 45.16 -53.46
N GLY A 1019 62.28 45.68 -54.12
CA GLY A 1019 62.41 46.58 -55.28
C GLY A 1019 62.14 45.89 -56.64
N PRO A 1020 62.25 46.60 -57.77
CA PRO A 1020 62.78 47.97 -57.92
C PRO A 1020 61.84 49.06 -57.39
N PHE A 1021 62.38 50.23 -57.07
CA PHE A 1021 61.66 51.35 -56.44
C PHE A 1021 61.91 52.67 -57.17
N ALA A 1022 60.90 53.54 -57.23
CA ALA A 1022 61.03 54.91 -57.73
C ALA A 1022 60.88 55.91 -56.59
N LEU A 1023 61.87 56.79 -56.43
CA LEU A 1023 61.94 57.81 -55.38
C LEU A 1023 61.85 59.20 -56.00
N THR A 1024 60.87 59.99 -55.58
CA THR A 1024 60.74 61.40 -56.00
C THR A 1024 61.13 62.30 -54.85
N VAL A 1025 62.06 63.21 -55.10
CA VAL A 1025 62.51 64.21 -54.12
C VAL A 1025 61.75 65.50 -54.37
N VAL A 1026 61.08 66.00 -53.35
CA VAL A 1026 60.28 67.23 -53.40
C VAL A 1026 60.84 68.21 -52.37
N PRO A 1027 61.55 69.27 -52.79
CA PRO A 1027 62.02 70.29 -51.88
C PRO A 1027 60.87 71.17 -51.41
N PHE A 1028 60.97 71.67 -50.18
CA PHE A 1028 60.03 72.63 -49.60
C PHE A 1028 60.74 73.53 -48.58
N GLN A 1029 60.15 74.69 -48.30
CA GLN A 1029 60.54 75.52 -47.16
C GLN A 1029 59.45 75.48 -46.10
N ASP A 1030 59.87 75.37 -44.84
CA ASP A 1030 58.99 75.47 -43.69
C ASP A 1030 59.12 76.87 -43.06
N HIS A 1031 58.00 77.57 -42.91
CA HIS A 1031 57.93 78.88 -42.27
C HIS A 1031 57.79 78.79 -40.74
N GLN A 1032 57.93 77.59 -40.14
CA GLN A 1032 57.82 77.33 -38.70
C GLN A 1032 56.45 77.68 -38.09
N ASN A 1033 55.42 77.76 -38.94
CA ASN A 1033 54.02 77.96 -38.56
C ASN A 1033 53.11 76.81 -39.04
N GLY A 1034 53.70 75.71 -39.50
CA GLY A 1034 53.00 74.55 -40.06
C GLY A 1034 52.59 74.70 -41.53
N VAL A 1035 52.95 75.80 -42.20
CA VAL A 1035 52.69 76.00 -43.64
C VAL A 1035 53.96 75.73 -44.44
N HIS A 1036 53.96 74.62 -45.18
CA HIS A 1036 55.04 74.23 -46.09
C HIS A 1036 54.84 74.89 -47.46
N ASN A 1037 55.86 75.58 -47.96
CA ASN A 1037 55.88 76.11 -49.33
C ASN A 1037 56.65 75.15 -50.24
N TYR A 1038 55.93 74.56 -51.20
CA TYR A 1038 56.47 73.66 -52.22
C TYR A 1038 56.72 74.35 -53.56
N ASP A 1039 56.25 75.59 -53.74
CA ASP A 1039 56.43 76.34 -54.99
C ASP A 1039 57.78 77.07 -54.99
N LEU A 1040 58.84 76.30 -55.25
CA LEU A 1040 60.23 76.72 -55.17
C LEU A 1040 60.90 76.81 -56.55
N HIS A 1041 60.11 76.99 -57.63
CA HIS A 1041 60.60 76.86 -59.01
C HIS A 1041 61.65 77.92 -59.36
N ASP A 1042 61.54 79.10 -58.74
CA ASP A 1042 62.49 80.20 -58.89
C ASP A 1042 63.64 80.15 -57.86
N THR A 1043 63.60 79.23 -56.87
CA THR A 1043 64.55 79.21 -55.75
C THR A 1043 65.41 77.95 -55.65
N ILE A 1044 64.92 76.81 -56.15
CA ILE A 1044 65.67 75.56 -56.28
C ILE A 1044 65.46 75.01 -57.68
N SER A 1045 66.53 74.52 -58.30
CA SER A 1045 66.46 73.76 -59.53
C SER A 1045 67.12 72.40 -59.37
N PHE A 1046 66.56 71.35 -59.97
CA PHE A 1046 67.21 70.05 -60.04
C PHE A 1046 68.23 70.03 -61.19
N VAL A 1047 69.41 69.50 -60.92
CA VAL A 1047 70.36 69.15 -61.97
C VAL A 1047 69.96 67.77 -62.50
N GLY A 1048 69.01 67.75 -63.44
CA GLY A 1048 68.43 66.52 -64.02
C GLY A 1048 66.98 66.28 -63.61
N SER A 1049 66.63 65.02 -63.34
CA SER A 1049 65.27 64.60 -62.91
C SER A 1049 65.11 64.73 -61.39
N SER A 1050 63.92 65.08 -60.92
CA SER A 1050 63.54 65.04 -59.50
C SER A 1050 63.15 63.64 -59.02
N THR A 1051 63.02 62.68 -59.94
CA THR A 1051 62.70 61.27 -59.67
C THR A 1051 63.86 60.37 -60.05
N PHE A 1052 64.27 59.52 -59.11
CA PHE A 1052 65.37 58.58 -59.17
C PHE A 1052 64.85 57.14 -59.06
N TYR A 1053 65.55 56.19 -59.66
CA TYR A 1053 65.18 54.77 -59.62
C TYR A 1053 66.24 53.97 -58.87
N LEU A 1054 65.79 53.10 -57.97
CA LEU A 1054 66.60 52.11 -57.25
C LEU A 1054 66.26 50.72 -57.79
N ASP A 1055 67.28 49.98 -58.23
CA ASP A 1055 67.12 48.60 -58.65
C ASP A 1055 66.73 47.66 -57.49
N ALA A 1056 66.21 46.48 -57.83
CA ALA A 1056 65.87 45.45 -56.85
C ALA A 1056 67.10 45.02 -56.02
N VAL A 1057 67.00 45.15 -54.70
CA VAL A 1057 68.07 44.86 -53.73
C VAL A 1057 67.91 43.45 -53.20
N GLN A 1058 68.88 42.58 -53.48
CA GLN A 1058 68.92 41.22 -52.94
C GLN A 1058 69.07 41.20 -51.41
N PRO A 1059 68.74 40.09 -50.73
CA PRO A 1059 68.99 39.92 -49.30
C PRO A 1059 70.45 40.25 -48.94
N SER A 1060 70.64 41.05 -47.89
CA SER A 1060 71.95 41.58 -47.45
C SER A 1060 72.66 42.47 -48.46
N GLY A 1061 72.00 42.84 -49.56
CA GLY A 1061 72.51 43.74 -50.58
C GLY A 1061 72.25 45.22 -50.26
N GLN A 1062 72.91 46.08 -51.02
CA GLN A 1062 72.76 47.54 -50.92
C GLN A 1062 72.64 48.15 -52.31
N SER A 1063 71.80 49.18 -52.46
CA SER A 1063 71.64 49.95 -53.71
C SER A 1063 71.49 51.44 -53.38
N ALA A 1064 72.02 52.31 -54.23
CA ALA A 1064 72.00 53.76 -54.03
C ALA A 1064 71.62 54.49 -55.32
N CYS A 1065 70.86 55.58 -55.20
CA CYS A 1065 70.54 56.48 -56.30
C CYS A 1065 71.11 57.89 -56.01
N LEU A 1066 71.63 58.53 -57.06
CA LEU A 1066 72.34 59.81 -56.97
C LEU A 1066 71.57 60.89 -57.76
N GLY A 1067 71.45 62.06 -57.15
CA GLY A 1067 70.90 63.28 -57.75
C GLY A 1067 71.71 64.51 -57.36
N ALA A 1068 71.35 65.67 -57.93
CA ALA A 1068 71.91 66.93 -57.51
C ALA A 1068 70.87 68.06 -57.55
N LEU A 1069 70.93 68.94 -56.56
CA LEU A 1069 70.06 70.10 -56.36
C LEU A 1069 70.88 71.38 -56.42
N LEU A 1070 70.37 72.40 -57.08
CA LEU A 1070 70.97 73.72 -57.18
C LEU A 1070 70.10 74.72 -56.42
N PHE A 1071 70.64 75.32 -55.37
CA PHE A 1071 69.94 76.34 -54.58
C PHE A 1071 70.32 77.73 -55.11
N LEU A 1072 69.31 78.52 -55.51
CA LEU A 1072 69.49 79.83 -56.14
C LEU A 1072 69.39 81.00 -55.14
N TYR A 1073 68.85 80.75 -53.95
CA TYR A 1073 68.73 81.72 -52.86
C TYR A 1073 69.19 81.13 -51.53
N THR A 1074 69.60 81.99 -50.62
CA THR A 1074 69.96 81.61 -49.25
C THR A 1074 68.70 81.24 -48.45
N GLY A 1075 68.80 80.24 -47.57
CA GLY A 1075 67.68 79.81 -46.73
C GLY A 1075 67.79 78.39 -46.20
N ASP A 1076 66.84 78.04 -45.33
CA ASP A 1076 66.62 76.67 -44.89
C ASP A 1076 65.60 75.99 -45.82
N PHE A 1077 65.96 74.80 -46.30
CA PHE A 1077 65.18 73.99 -47.23
C PHE A 1077 65.11 72.55 -46.73
N PHE A 1078 64.02 71.87 -46.99
CA PHE A 1078 63.77 70.50 -46.55
C PHE A 1078 63.42 69.64 -47.75
N LEU A 1079 63.87 68.37 -47.76
CA LEU A 1079 63.57 67.45 -48.85
C LEU A 1079 62.62 66.36 -48.35
N HIS A 1080 61.43 66.31 -48.96
CA HIS A 1080 60.55 65.17 -48.83
C HIS A 1080 60.88 64.14 -49.90
N ILE A 1081 61.35 62.97 -49.48
CA ILE A 1081 61.58 61.83 -50.37
C ILE A 1081 60.33 60.97 -50.34
N ARG A 1082 59.63 60.89 -51.46
CA ARG A 1082 58.42 60.10 -51.63
C ARG A 1082 58.72 58.85 -52.42
N PHE A 1083 58.23 57.73 -51.91
CA PHE A 1083 58.28 56.46 -52.56
C PHE A 1083 57.05 56.27 -53.46
N HIS A 1084 57.26 55.79 -54.69
CA HIS A 1084 56.19 55.35 -55.57
C HIS A 1084 56.20 53.83 -55.68
N GLU A 1085 55.08 53.22 -55.31
CA GLU A 1085 54.91 51.78 -55.25
C GLU A 1085 54.50 51.23 -56.62
N ASP A 1086 55.27 50.28 -57.17
CA ASP A 1086 54.84 49.50 -58.32
C ASP A 1086 54.12 48.24 -57.83
N SER A 1087 53.04 47.86 -58.51
CA SER A 1087 51.95 46.99 -58.03
C SER A 1087 52.29 45.56 -57.53
N THR A 1088 53.56 45.17 -57.45
CA THR A 1088 54.04 43.83 -57.05
C THR A 1088 54.51 43.70 -55.59
N SER A 1089 54.53 44.78 -54.77
CA SER A 1089 55.09 44.77 -53.40
C SER A 1089 54.11 44.82 -52.21
N LYS A 1090 52.82 44.50 -52.41
CA LYS A 1090 51.73 44.62 -51.41
C LYS A 1090 51.86 43.81 -50.11
N GLU A 1091 52.95 43.06 -49.90
CA GLU A 1091 53.14 42.20 -48.72
C GLU A 1091 53.97 42.84 -47.59
N LEU A 1092 54.51 44.06 -47.76
CA LEU A 1092 55.43 44.66 -46.79
C LEU A 1092 54.75 45.78 -45.96
N PRO A 1093 54.92 45.82 -44.63
CA PRO A 1093 54.36 46.88 -43.78
C PRO A 1093 54.85 48.28 -44.19
N PRO A 1094 53.98 49.30 -44.25
CA PRO A 1094 54.36 50.68 -44.60
C PRO A 1094 55.46 51.26 -43.70
N SER A 1095 55.51 50.83 -42.43
CA SER A 1095 56.51 51.24 -41.44
C SER A 1095 57.95 50.85 -41.81
N TRP A 1096 58.14 49.92 -42.76
CA TRP A 1096 59.46 49.52 -43.26
C TRP A 1096 60.03 50.48 -44.32
N PHE A 1097 59.23 51.46 -44.77
CA PHE A 1097 59.59 52.42 -45.83
C PHE A 1097 59.77 53.86 -45.32
N CYS A 1098 59.91 54.05 -44.01
CA CYS A 1098 60.12 55.37 -43.40
C CYS A 1098 61.52 55.93 -43.71
N LEU A 1099 61.62 56.81 -44.71
CA LEU A 1099 62.84 57.55 -45.07
C LEU A 1099 63.12 58.67 -44.05
N PRO A 1100 64.40 59.02 -43.81
CA PRO A 1100 64.75 60.14 -42.92
C PRO A 1100 64.37 61.50 -43.55
N SER A 1101 63.99 62.45 -42.71
CA SER A 1101 63.76 63.85 -43.10
C SER A 1101 65.10 64.54 -43.33
N VAL A 1102 65.25 65.21 -44.47
CA VAL A 1102 66.51 65.88 -44.86
C VAL A 1102 66.34 67.39 -44.74
N HIS A 1103 67.24 68.03 -44.01
CA HIS A 1103 67.31 69.48 -43.84
C HIS A 1103 68.61 70.00 -44.46
N VAL A 1104 68.49 70.94 -45.40
CA VAL A 1104 69.60 71.57 -46.12
C VAL A 1104 69.55 73.08 -45.90
N ARG A 1105 70.70 73.69 -45.58
CA ARG A 1105 70.83 75.14 -45.39
C ARG A 1105 71.75 75.72 -46.46
N ALA A 1106 71.20 76.55 -47.35
CA ALA A 1106 71.94 77.23 -48.40
C ALA A 1106 72.45 78.59 -47.91
N LEU A 1107 73.76 78.83 -48.00
CA LEU A 1107 74.47 80.01 -47.50
C LEU A 1107 75.12 80.80 -48.63
N GLU A 1108 75.28 82.11 -48.47
CA GLU A 1108 75.90 82.99 -49.45
C GLU A 1108 77.42 82.73 -49.54
N ALA A 1109 77.99 82.81 -50.74
CA ALA A 1109 79.43 82.68 -50.93
C ALA A 1109 80.17 83.82 -50.20
N GLN A 1110 81.02 83.48 -49.23
CA GLN A 1110 81.88 84.47 -48.56
C GLN A 1110 82.92 85.00 -49.57
N ALA A 1111 82.86 86.30 -49.88
CA ALA A 1111 83.79 86.99 -50.79
C ALA A 1111 85.23 87.06 -50.24
#